data_AF-A0A642PM91-F1
#
_entry.id   AF-A0A642PM91-F1
#
_cell.length_a   1.000
_cell.length_b   1.000
_cell.length_c   1.000
_cell.angle_alpha   90.00
_cell.angle_beta   90.00
_cell.angle_gamma   90.00
#
_symmetry.space_group_name_H-M   'P 1'
#
loop_
_entity.id
_entity.type
_entity.pdbx_description
1 polymer ?
#
loop_
_entity_poly.entity_id
_entity_poly.type
_entity_poly.pdbx_seq_one_letter_code
_entity_poly.pdbx_strand_id
1 'polypeptide(L)'
;GNVHRFEYNAMGNMVHASDNIREVRFTYGALGVLKSREQERHHITFGYNSELQLRRIGNEAGDNYFFELDGLGQVVTETGFDGMRREYERDGAGRVTRVNRPGGKWTEYLYDGLDNILKEEQYDGEVSLYTYDKDGMLVKAKNSENLLEFTRDRKTGLITEERQGEYTVSRTYDGEGNCTRITSSLGADIRHTYDREGNLQAMQAGESWQASWVRDNTGLEVQRIFSGGVTVSTERDRFGCEVRKSVRSGGIERGAYRYEWGIANRLLSKENELTGTVMRYDYDRFDFLIRQETTQGSETDVIYRVPDFVGNLFGTPDRKDRKYGAGGKLLEDPDCFYHYDDEGNLIFREFKQLQETGVRYDRKRMEKERDIRCLATGTGWLYEWASNGMLKNVIRPDGRPVEFRYDALGRRTAKLYFGKVTRWVWDGNVPLHEWITTATDNDVLPNRNNITTWIFEEETLIPTAKIQSDKSCSIVSDYLGTPIQMYDGQGNKTWDCTLDIYGKVIDFTGKFLYDCPFRFQGQYEDAETGLYYNRFRYYSAEIGCYLTHDPIGLAGGILIYGYVSNPNSYIDPSGESSYRLGKNLEKNGMNHGGKVTFGPNGNRSTEWQAHHIIPEQVWRRNNVFFKEIGLRGRDSASNGVFLPNSKEVSSKNSLQYFHCGSHPDYNVTVDKEIKKIEAMYEFEKNNIKPDIAKANAINRIRNLQNDFRQKMSAYYTGEPASINNFH
;
A
#
# COMPACT_ATOMS: atom_id res chain seq x y z
N GLY A 1 -19.37 -28.18 2.78
CA GLY A 1 -19.00 -27.07 3.69
C GLY A 1 -17.62 -27.33 4.23
N ASN A 2 -16.88 -26.29 4.60
CA ASN A 2 -15.62 -26.42 5.33
C ASN A 2 -15.95 -26.62 6.82
N VAL A 3 -15.42 -27.66 7.45
CA VAL A 3 -15.67 -27.92 8.88
C VAL A 3 -14.42 -27.51 9.64
N HIS A 4 -14.53 -26.49 10.47
CA HIS A 4 -13.45 -26.09 11.36
C HIS A 4 -13.50 -26.91 12.65
N ARG A 5 -12.38 -27.51 13.03
CA ARG A 5 -12.19 -28.27 14.26
C ARG A 5 -11.18 -27.53 15.12
N PHE A 6 -11.51 -27.38 16.39
CA PHE A 6 -10.64 -26.73 17.37
C PHE A 6 -10.49 -27.65 18.58
N GLU A 7 -9.25 -27.87 18.99
CA GLU A 7 -8.91 -28.62 20.20
C GLU A 7 -8.24 -27.68 21.19
N TYR A 8 -8.62 -27.84 22.45
CA TYR A 8 -8.16 -27.00 23.54
C TYR A 8 -7.50 -27.86 24.62
N ASN A 9 -6.48 -27.32 25.28
CA ASN A 9 -5.94 -27.94 26.48
C ASN A 9 -6.83 -27.68 27.70
N ALA A 10 -6.48 -28.27 28.85
CA ALA A 10 -7.25 -28.11 30.10
C ALA A 10 -7.31 -26.66 30.63
N MET A 11 -6.44 -25.77 30.14
CA MET A 11 -6.42 -24.34 30.49
C MET A 11 -7.25 -23.48 29.51
N GLY A 12 -7.87 -24.09 28.50
CA GLY A 12 -8.66 -23.39 27.49
C GLY A 12 -7.84 -22.77 26.34
N ASN A 13 -6.54 -23.08 26.24
CA ASN A 13 -5.72 -22.61 25.11
C ASN A 13 -5.93 -23.53 23.90
N MET A 14 -6.12 -22.94 22.71
CA MET A 14 -6.30 -23.68 21.45
C MET A 14 -4.97 -24.30 21.01
N VAL A 15 -4.84 -25.63 21.07
CA VAL A 15 -3.61 -26.39 20.74
C VAL A 15 -3.61 -26.94 19.32
N HIS A 16 -4.77 -27.05 18.69
CA HIS A 16 -4.90 -27.53 17.34
C HIS A 16 -6.14 -26.91 16.69
N ALA A 17 -5.97 -26.39 15.48
CA ALA A 17 -7.04 -25.89 14.63
C ALA A 17 -6.90 -26.52 13.25
N SER A 18 -7.96 -27.11 12.73
CA SER A 18 -7.94 -27.72 11.40
C SER A 18 -9.23 -27.48 10.62
N ASP A 19 -9.10 -27.45 9.31
CA ASP A 19 -10.21 -27.45 8.35
C ASP A 19 -9.82 -28.25 7.09
N ASN A 20 -10.60 -28.16 6.01
CA ASN A 20 -10.31 -28.92 4.79
C ASN A 20 -9.05 -28.46 4.03
N ILE A 21 -8.44 -27.33 4.40
CA ILE A 21 -7.31 -26.70 3.69
C ILE A 21 -6.08 -26.47 4.59
N ARG A 22 -6.25 -26.36 5.91
CA ARG A 22 -5.22 -25.93 6.85
C ARG A 22 -5.27 -26.79 8.12
N GLU A 23 -4.09 -27.07 8.65
CA GLU A 23 -3.89 -27.71 9.95
C GLU A 23 -2.82 -26.91 10.69
N VAL A 24 -3.16 -26.39 11.86
CA VAL A 24 -2.30 -25.52 12.65
C VAL A 24 -2.24 -26.04 14.07
N ARG A 25 -1.03 -26.24 14.60
CA ARG A 25 -0.78 -26.67 15.98
C ARG A 25 -0.12 -25.56 16.75
N PHE A 26 -0.46 -25.47 18.03
CA PHE A 26 0.07 -24.48 18.95
C PHE A 26 0.60 -25.18 20.19
N THR A 27 1.82 -24.83 20.59
CA THR A 27 2.38 -25.27 21.86
C THR A 27 2.38 -24.11 22.83
N TYR A 28 1.94 -24.36 24.07
CA TYR A 28 1.95 -23.35 25.13
C TYR A 28 2.87 -23.78 26.26
N GLY A 29 3.53 -22.79 26.88
CA GLY A 29 4.29 -22.97 28.11
C GLY A 29 3.42 -22.82 29.36
N ALA A 30 4.10 -22.70 30.51
CA ALA A 30 3.45 -22.36 31.77
C ALA A 30 2.67 -21.04 31.64
N LEU A 31 1.56 -20.93 32.38
CA LEU A 31 0.69 -19.74 32.39
C LEU A 31 0.10 -19.36 31.02
N GLY A 32 0.13 -20.29 30.05
CA GLY A 32 -0.55 -20.13 28.76
C GLY A 32 0.17 -19.27 27.73
N VAL A 33 1.47 -18.99 27.90
CA VAL A 33 2.25 -18.28 26.87
C VAL A 33 2.46 -19.15 25.64
N LEU A 34 2.22 -18.59 24.45
CA LEU A 34 2.41 -19.30 23.18
C LEU A 34 3.91 -19.52 22.94
N LYS A 35 4.35 -20.77 22.83
CA LYS A 35 5.75 -21.18 22.61
C LYS A 35 6.07 -21.53 21.17
N SER A 36 5.11 -22.09 20.44
CA SER A 36 5.28 -22.31 19.01
C SER A 36 3.95 -22.34 18.28
N ARG A 37 4.01 -22.02 17.00
CA ARG A 37 2.93 -22.21 16.03
C ARG A 37 3.51 -23.01 14.87
N GLU A 38 2.85 -24.10 14.53
CA GLU A 38 3.22 -24.98 13.44
C GLU A 38 2.06 -25.08 12.46
N GLN A 39 2.32 -24.86 11.18
CA GLN A 39 1.39 -25.16 10.10
C GLN A 39 2.15 -25.94 9.04
N GLU A 40 1.88 -27.25 8.99
CA GLU A 40 2.70 -28.21 8.25
C GLU A 40 4.18 -28.16 8.63
N ARG A 41 5.05 -27.69 7.72
CA ARG A 41 6.49 -27.55 7.93
C ARG A 41 6.89 -26.13 8.32
N HIS A 42 5.95 -25.18 8.34
CA HIS A 42 6.21 -23.82 8.82
C HIS A 42 6.11 -23.81 10.34
N HIS A 43 7.23 -23.60 11.01
CA HIS A 43 7.33 -23.64 12.46
C HIS A 43 7.97 -22.36 12.99
N ILE A 44 7.17 -21.58 13.73
CA ILE A 44 7.59 -20.36 14.39
C ILE A 44 7.68 -20.63 15.90
N THR A 45 8.73 -20.13 16.55
CA THR A 45 8.93 -20.30 17.99
C THR A 45 9.04 -18.99 18.73
N PHE A 46 8.60 -18.96 19.99
CA PHE A 46 8.59 -17.78 20.83
C PHE A 46 9.32 -18.05 22.16
N GLY A 47 10.32 -17.23 22.47
CA GLY A 47 11.11 -17.30 23.70
C GLY A 47 10.74 -16.15 24.64
N TYR A 48 10.67 -16.44 25.94
CA TYR A 48 10.27 -15.47 26.97
C TYR A 48 11.24 -15.53 28.15
N ASN A 49 11.36 -14.45 28.91
CA ASN A 49 12.05 -14.43 30.21
C ASN A 49 11.16 -14.97 31.36
N SER A 50 11.66 -14.91 32.59
CA SER A 50 10.94 -15.33 33.81
C SER A 50 9.66 -14.53 34.07
N GLU A 51 9.60 -13.30 33.57
CA GLU A 51 8.46 -12.37 33.69
C GLU A 51 7.45 -12.52 32.54
N LEU A 52 7.58 -13.57 31.71
CA LEU A 52 6.73 -13.84 30.55
C LEU A 52 6.74 -12.76 29.46
N GLN A 53 7.79 -11.93 29.41
CA GLN A 53 8.01 -10.96 28.33
C GLN A 53 8.72 -11.63 27.15
N LEU A 54 8.28 -11.33 25.93
CA LEU A 54 8.87 -11.89 24.70
C LEU A 54 10.31 -11.38 24.52
N ARG A 55 11.23 -12.31 24.28
CA ARG A 55 12.68 -12.05 24.08
C ARG A 55 13.22 -12.61 22.77
N ARG A 56 12.49 -13.53 22.14
CA ARG A 56 12.93 -14.18 20.91
C ARG A 56 11.75 -14.60 20.05
N ILE A 57 11.86 -14.38 18.74
CA ILE A 57 11.04 -15.05 17.72
C ILE A 57 12.00 -15.87 16.85
N GLY A 58 11.75 -17.16 16.70
CA GLY A 58 12.46 -18.00 15.73
C GLY A 58 11.58 -18.24 14.52
N ASN A 59 12.06 -17.92 13.31
CA ASN A 59 11.32 -18.14 12.07
C ASN A 59 11.50 -19.58 11.54
N GLU A 60 10.86 -19.85 10.39
CA GLU A 60 10.85 -21.16 9.75
C GLU A 60 12.21 -21.59 9.17
N ALA A 61 13.14 -20.65 8.98
CA ALA A 61 14.52 -20.95 8.58
C ALA A 61 15.42 -21.27 9.78
N GLY A 62 14.94 -21.07 11.02
CA GLY A 62 15.73 -21.20 12.24
C GLY A 62 16.48 -19.92 12.65
N ASP A 63 16.35 -18.84 11.88
CA ASP A 63 16.86 -17.52 12.24
C ASP A 63 16.09 -16.96 13.42
N ASN A 64 16.72 -16.05 14.16
CA ASN A 64 16.19 -15.53 15.41
C ASN A 64 16.15 -14.02 15.41
N TYR A 65 14.99 -13.49 15.76
CA TYR A 65 14.81 -12.11 16.16
C TYR A 65 14.91 -12.04 17.69
N PHE A 66 15.73 -11.14 18.23
CA PHE A 66 15.90 -10.97 19.68
C PHE A 66 15.45 -9.59 20.15
N PHE A 67 14.93 -9.54 21.38
CA PHE A 67 14.57 -8.33 22.09
C PHE A 67 15.28 -8.26 23.44
N GLU A 68 16.00 -7.17 23.68
CA GLU A 68 16.43 -6.77 25.02
C GLU A 68 15.48 -5.68 25.51
N LEU A 69 15.08 -5.79 26.77
CA LEU A 69 14.09 -4.95 27.42
C LEU A 69 14.68 -4.39 28.70
N ASP A 70 14.34 -3.15 29.01
CA ASP A 70 14.64 -2.51 30.28
C ASP A 70 13.75 -3.02 31.43
N GLY A 71 13.91 -2.43 32.61
CA GLY A 71 13.10 -2.75 33.79
C GLY A 71 11.62 -2.37 33.69
N LEU A 72 11.23 -1.56 32.70
CA LEU A 72 9.85 -1.20 32.39
C LEU A 72 9.25 -2.10 31.30
N GLY A 73 10.03 -3.03 30.74
CA GLY A 73 9.64 -3.91 29.66
C GLY A 73 9.65 -3.27 28.27
N GLN A 74 10.27 -2.09 28.13
CA GLN A 74 10.43 -1.42 26.84
C GLN A 74 11.63 -1.99 26.10
N VAL A 75 11.52 -2.11 24.78
CA VAL A 75 12.62 -2.58 23.94
C VAL A 75 13.74 -1.55 23.90
N VAL A 76 14.94 -1.97 24.30
CA VAL A 76 16.19 -1.19 24.26
C VAL A 76 17.17 -1.69 23.22
N THR A 77 17.07 -2.96 22.84
CA THR A 77 17.86 -3.54 21.74
C THR A 77 16.99 -4.50 20.94
N GLU A 78 17.10 -4.43 19.63
CA GLU A 78 16.59 -5.45 18.70
C GLU A 78 17.74 -6.03 17.89
N THR A 79 17.72 -7.35 17.70
CA THR A 79 18.58 -8.02 16.73
C THR A 79 17.69 -8.74 15.73
N GLY A 80 17.70 -8.31 14.47
CA GLY A 80 16.88 -8.84 13.40
C GLY A 80 17.24 -10.26 12.98
N PHE A 81 16.38 -10.88 12.15
CA PHE A 81 16.65 -12.21 11.58
C PHE A 81 17.94 -12.26 10.75
N ASP A 82 18.36 -11.12 10.20
CA ASP A 82 19.59 -10.95 9.45
C ASP A 82 20.83 -10.64 10.33
N GLY A 83 20.65 -10.61 11.66
CA GLY A 83 21.67 -10.26 12.63
C GLY A 83 21.88 -8.75 12.83
N MET A 84 21.14 -7.89 12.14
CA MET A 84 21.25 -6.44 12.30
C MET A 84 20.81 -6.03 13.71
N ARG A 85 21.68 -5.33 14.43
CA ARG A 85 21.41 -4.87 15.80
C ARG A 85 21.07 -3.39 15.83
N ARG A 86 19.95 -3.02 16.46
CA ARG A 86 19.50 -1.65 16.70
C ARG A 86 19.37 -1.44 18.20
N GLU A 87 19.86 -0.31 18.70
CA GLU A 87 19.68 0.09 20.10
C GLU A 87 18.87 1.38 20.19
N TYR A 88 18.02 1.48 21.22
CA TYR A 88 17.12 2.58 21.43
C TYR A 88 17.46 3.31 22.74
N GLU A 89 17.87 4.56 22.62
CA GLU A 89 17.99 5.46 23.76
C GLU A 89 16.67 6.21 23.93
N ARG A 90 16.23 6.36 25.19
CA ARG A 90 14.93 6.95 25.50
C ARG A 90 15.05 8.07 26.53
N ASP A 91 14.15 9.02 26.45
CA ASP A 91 13.98 10.03 27.50
C ASP A 91 13.16 9.52 28.69
N GLY A 92 12.99 10.38 29.71
CA GLY A 92 12.21 10.04 30.90
C GLY A 92 10.70 9.81 30.65
N ALA A 93 10.19 10.15 29.47
CA ALA A 93 8.81 9.84 29.05
C ALA A 93 8.72 8.52 28.26
N GLY A 94 9.85 7.84 28.01
CA GLY A 94 9.93 6.59 27.25
C GLY A 94 10.00 6.77 25.73
N ARG A 95 10.17 8.00 25.24
CA ARG A 95 10.25 8.31 23.80
C ARG A 95 11.66 8.05 23.29
N VAL A 96 11.79 7.52 22.08
CA VAL A 96 13.11 7.19 21.49
C VAL A 96 13.81 8.47 21.06
N THR A 97 14.86 8.89 21.75
CA THR A 97 15.66 10.06 21.38
C THR A 97 16.80 9.73 20.44
N ARG A 98 17.23 8.46 20.38
CA ARG A 98 18.28 8.01 19.47
C ARG A 98 18.11 6.54 19.11
N VAL A 99 18.35 6.22 17.85
CA VAL A 99 18.47 4.86 17.34
C VAL A 99 19.90 4.65 16.89
N ASN A 100 20.65 3.79 17.57
CA ASN A 100 21.99 3.37 17.15
C ASN A 100 21.88 2.15 16.24
N ARG A 101 22.59 2.19 15.10
CA ARG A 101 22.60 1.20 14.03
C ARG A 101 24.03 0.69 13.82
N PRO A 102 24.24 -0.41 13.07
CA PRO A 102 25.58 -0.93 12.77
C PRO A 102 26.51 0.12 12.14
N GLY A 103 27.82 -0.11 12.25
CA GLY A 103 28.83 0.79 11.67
C GLY A 103 29.00 2.13 12.40
N GLY A 104 28.42 2.28 13.59
CA GLY A 104 28.41 3.55 14.33
C GLY A 104 27.43 4.58 13.77
N LYS A 105 26.52 4.14 12.90
CA LYS A 105 25.45 4.97 12.33
C LYS A 105 24.35 5.19 13.37
N TRP A 106 23.66 6.31 13.29
CA TRP A 106 22.61 6.66 14.22
C TRP A 106 21.61 7.65 13.62
N THR A 107 20.45 7.73 14.26
CA THR A 107 19.44 8.78 14.04
C THR A 107 19.02 9.33 15.38
N GLU A 108 19.01 10.65 15.54
CA GLU A 108 18.54 11.34 16.75
C GLU A 108 17.23 12.09 16.49
N TYR A 109 16.37 12.09 17.50
CA TYR A 109 15.05 12.71 17.46
C TYR A 109 14.90 13.75 18.58
N LEU A 110 14.37 14.91 18.22
CA LEU A 110 13.88 15.90 19.18
C LEU A 110 12.37 15.96 19.12
N TYR A 111 11.73 16.05 20.29
CA TYR A 111 10.27 16.09 20.40
C TYR A 111 9.78 17.40 21.00
N ASP A 112 8.55 17.78 20.69
CA ASP A 112 7.82 18.79 21.44
C ASP A 112 7.18 18.19 22.73
N GLY A 113 6.36 18.99 23.41
CA GLY A 113 5.63 18.56 24.61
C GLY A 113 4.38 17.71 24.34
N LEU A 114 4.04 17.46 23.07
CA LEU A 114 2.90 16.66 22.60
C LEU A 114 3.36 15.39 21.85
N ASP A 115 4.64 15.03 22.01
CA ASP A 115 5.28 13.84 21.41
C ASP A 115 5.42 13.89 19.88
N ASN A 116 5.30 15.08 19.27
CA ASN A 116 5.60 15.25 17.85
C ASN A 116 7.11 15.43 17.62
N ILE A 117 7.64 14.83 16.57
CA ILE A 117 9.06 14.94 16.19
C ILE A 117 9.33 16.33 15.62
N LEU A 118 10.14 17.17 16.27
CA LEU A 118 10.58 18.48 15.78
C LEU A 118 11.80 18.42 14.87
N LYS A 119 12.71 17.48 15.14
CA LYS A 119 13.97 17.30 14.41
C LYS A 119 14.28 15.82 14.29
N GLU A 120 14.69 15.40 13.11
CA GLU A 120 15.38 14.15 12.86
C GLU A 120 16.78 14.50 12.34
N GLU A 121 17.82 13.98 12.97
CA GLU A 121 19.22 14.18 12.58
C GLU A 121 19.90 12.85 12.33
N GLN A 122 20.60 12.75 11.21
CA GLN A 122 21.31 11.55 10.79
C GLN A 122 22.80 11.66 11.12
N TYR A 123 23.48 10.51 11.18
CA TYR A 123 24.91 10.44 11.51
C TYR A 123 25.86 11.18 10.55
N ASP A 124 25.42 11.49 9.33
CA ASP A 124 26.18 12.26 8.34
C ASP A 124 25.88 13.78 8.40
N GLY A 125 25.04 14.21 9.34
CA GLY A 125 24.67 15.60 9.55
C GLY A 125 23.47 16.07 8.71
N GLU A 126 22.85 15.20 7.91
CA GLU A 126 21.57 15.52 7.28
C GLU A 126 20.48 15.68 8.33
N VAL A 127 19.62 16.70 8.14
CA VAL A 127 18.59 17.08 9.10
C VAL A 127 17.25 17.30 8.40
N SER A 128 16.21 16.70 8.98
CA SER A 128 14.81 17.04 8.71
C SER A 128 14.23 17.80 9.89
N LEU A 129 13.55 18.91 9.62
CA LEU A 129 12.88 19.74 10.62
C LEU A 129 11.38 19.74 10.37
N TYR A 130 10.61 19.63 11.44
CA TYR A 130 9.16 19.61 11.40
C TYR A 130 8.60 20.69 12.33
N THR A 131 7.45 21.25 11.96
CA THR A 131 6.75 22.23 12.77
C THR A 131 5.27 21.90 12.76
N TYR A 132 4.65 21.97 13.94
CA TYR A 132 3.26 21.65 14.17
C TYR A 132 2.51 22.89 14.64
N ASP A 133 1.21 22.95 14.38
CA ASP A 133 0.34 23.91 15.03
C ASP A 133 -0.04 23.47 16.46
N LYS A 134 -0.80 24.32 17.14
CA LYS A 134 -1.27 24.07 18.52
C LYS A 134 -2.18 22.84 18.67
N ASP A 135 -2.72 22.33 17.56
CA ASP A 135 -3.62 21.18 17.53
C ASP A 135 -2.85 19.89 17.15
N GLY A 136 -1.52 19.98 17.02
CA GLY A 136 -0.63 18.85 16.72
C GLY A 136 -0.53 18.52 15.23
N MET A 137 -1.04 19.38 14.34
CA MET A 137 -1.05 19.11 12.90
C MET A 137 0.23 19.63 12.24
N LEU A 138 0.88 18.82 11.40
CA LEU A 138 2.11 19.18 10.70
C LEU A 138 1.90 20.36 9.73
N VAL A 139 2.50 21.52 10.02
CA VAL A 139 2.42 22.73 9.17
C VAL A 139 3.66 22.97 8.34
N LYS A 140 4.84 22.46 8.73
CA LYS A 140 6.07 22.56 7.93
C LYS A 140 6.91 21.29 8.03
N ALA A 141 7.56 20.91 6.94
CA ALA A 141 8.62 19.92 6.91
C ALA A 141 9.75 20.41 6.00
N LYS A 142 11.01 20.36 6.44
CA LYS A 142 12.14 20.94 5.71
C LYS A 142 13.38 20.07 5.82
N ASN A 143 14.09 19.87 4.71
CA ASN A 143 15.45 19.35 4.68
C ASN A 143 16.35 20.26 3.81
N SER A 144 17.52 19.77 3.43
CA SER A 144 18.47 20.46 2.54
C SER A 144 17.94 20.62 1.10
N GLU A 145 17.00 19.78 0.67
CA GLU A 145 16.44 19.76 -0.69
C GLU A 145 15.20 20.66 -0.84
N ASN A 146 14.25 20.61 0.10
CA ASN A 146 12.97 21.29 -0.05
C ASN A 146 12.36 21.78 1.27
N LEU A 147 11.54 22.83 1.20
CA LEU A 147 10.65 23.30 2.26
C LEU A 147 9.21 23.01 1.86
N LEU A 148 8.53 22.24 2.69
CA LEU A 148 7.11 21.94 2.61
C LEU A 148 6.35 22.78 3.63
N GLU A 149 5.25 23.38 3.20
CA GLU A 149 4.34 24.13 4.06
C GLU A 149 2.89 23.77 3.76
N PHE A 150 2.11 23.53 4.81
CA PHE A 150 0.73 23.09 4.72
C PHE A 150 -0.21 24.14 5.32
N THR A 151 -1.16 24.60 4.53
CA THR A 151 -2.28 25.43 4.99
C THR A 151 -3.52 24.55 5.09
N ARG A 152 -4.22 24.62 6.22
CA ARG A 152 -5.44 23.87 6.48
C ARG A 152 -6.62 24.80 6.75
N ASP A 153 -7.81 24.33 6.42
CA ASP A 153 -9.04 24.95 6.92
C ASP A 153 -9.14 24.72 8.44
N ARG A 154 -9.33 25.81 9.20
CA ARG A 154 -9.33 25.76 10.68
C ARG A 154 -10.53 25.02 11.28
N LYS A 155 -11.60 24.79 10.51
CA LYS A 155 -12.80 24.11 11.00
C LYS A 155 -12.76 22.61 10.69
N THR A 156 -12.26 22.23 9.52
CA THR A 156 -12.26 20.84 9.06
C THR A 156 -10.93 20.12 9.27
N GLY A 157 -9.82 20.85 9.37
CA GLY A 157 -8.47 20.27 9.41
C GLY A 157 -7.96 19.78 8.06
N LEU A 158 -8.72 19.97 6.97
CA LEU A 158 -8.33 19.54 5.62
C LEU A 158 -7.28 20.48 5.03
N ILE A 159 -6.31 19.92 4.28
CA ILE A 159 -5.23 20.68 3.63
C ILE A 159 -5.78 21.41 2.41
N THR A 160 -5.90 22.73 2.49
CA THR A 160 -6.34 23.59 1.38
C THR A 160 -5.19 24.02 0.49
N GLU A 161 -3.96 24.02 1.00
CA GLU A 161 -2.77 24.35 0.22
C GLU A 161 -1.55 23.60 0.73
N GLU A 162 -0.73 23.15 -0.19
CA GLU A 162 0.60 22.59 0.04
C GLU A 162 1.60 23.34 -0.84
N ARG A 163 2.57 24.01 -0.21
CA ARG A 163 3.71 24.64 -0.88
C ARG A 163 4.92 23.71 -0.81
N GLN A 164 5.53 23.45 -1.96
CA GLN A 164 6.70 22.60 -2.17
C GLN A 164 7.80 23.46 -2.81
N GLY A 165 8.54 24.19 -1.98
CA GLY A 165 9.49 25.20 -2.45
C GLY A 165 8.74 26.34 -3.16
N GLU A 166 9.02 26.51 -4.45
CA GLU A 166 8.35 27.53 -5.28
C GLU A 166 7.01 27.06 -5.89
N TYR A 167 6.70 25.78 -5.76
CA TYR A 167 5.49 25.20 -6.33
C TYR A 167 4.37 25.11 -5.30
N THR A 168 3.12 25.21 -5.75
CA THR A 168 1.95 25.17 -4.86
C THR A 168 0.89 24.27 -5.47
N VAL A 169 0.26 23.46 -4.62
CA VAL A 169 -0.92 22.64 -4.93
C VAL A 169 -2.03 23.03 -3.96
N SER A 170 -3.18 23.45 -4.47
CA SER A 170 -4.30 23.94 -3.67
C SER A 170 -5.54 23.08 -3.90
N ARG A 171 -6.32 22.86 -2.85
CA ARG A 171 -7.51 21.98 -2.84
C ARG A 171 -8.74 22.71 -2.33
N THR A 172 -9.88 22.44 -2.93
CA THR A 172 -11.20 22.89 -2.42
C THR A 172 -12.07 21.70 -2.11
N TYR A 173 -12.88 21.84 -1.06
CA TYR A 173 -13.73 20.76 -0.56
C TYR A 173 -15.20 21.20 -0.55
N ASP A 174 -16.11 20.24 -0.71
CA ASP A 174 -17.52 20.46 -0.44
C ASP A 174 -17.84 20.43 1.07
N GLY A 175 -19.11 20.56 1.44
CA GLY A 175 -19.56 20.54 2.83
C GLY A 175 -19.43 19.18 3.53
N GLU A 176 -19.27 18.09 2.77
CA GLU A 176 -19.10 16.73 3.28
C GLU A 176 -17.61 16.36 3.42
N GLY A 177 -16.71 17.16 2.85
CA GLY A 177 -15.27 16.99 2.90
C GLY A 177 -14.66 16.36 1.65
N ASN A 178 -15.44 16.17 0.58
CA ASN A 178 -14.93 15.60 -0.67
C ASN A 178 -14.16 16.65 -1.48
N CYS A 179 -13.05 16.27 -2.12
CA CYS A 179 -12.14 17.19 -2.79
C CYS A 179 -12.65 17.62 -4.18
N THR A 180 -13.48 18.65 -4.24
CA THR A 180 -14.09 19.14 -5.49
C THR A 180 -13.13 19.74 -6.51
N ARG A 181 -11.95 20.23 -6.10
CA ARG A 181 -10.97 20.81 -7.05
C ARG A 181 -9.54 20.73 -6.54
N ILE A 182 -8.61 20.45 -7.44
CA ILE A 182 -7.17 20.52 -7.22
C ILE A 182 -6.58 21.46 -8.28
N THR A 183 -5.78 22.44 -7.85
CA THR A 183 -5.08 23.37 -8.73
C THR A 183 -3.61 23.44 -8.39
N SER A 184 -2.75 23.86 -9.34
CA SER A 184 -1.34 24.09 -9.03
C SER A 184 -0.77 25.36 -9.68
N SER A 185 0.35 25.84 -9.13
CA SER A 185 1.11 26.97 -9.73
C SER A 185 1.69 26.64 -11.12
N LEU A 186 1.78 25.35 -11.47
CA LEU A 186 2.20 24.86 -12.78
C LEU A 186 1.04 24.64 -13.76
N GLY A 187 -0.21 24.91 -13.35
CA GLY A 187 -1.36 24.96 -14.25
C GLY A 187 -2.28 23.74 -14.23
N ALA A 188 -2.15 22.82 -13.27
CA ALA A 188 -3.18 21.81 -13.05
C ALA A 188 -4.50 22.48 -12.65
N ASP A 189 -5.62 21.97 -13.18
CA ASP A 189 -6.99 22.29 -12.76
C ASP A 189 -7.85 21.04 -12.92
N ILE A 190 -7.94 20.27 -11.85
CA ILE A 190 -8.64 18.99 -11.77
C ILE A 190 -9.91 19.22 -10.94
N ARG A 191 -11.07 18.85 -11.47
CA ARG A 191 -12.36 19.01 -10.82
C ARG A 191 -13.00 17.66 -10.62
N HIS A 192 -13.57 17.44 -9.45
CA HIS A 192 -14.31 16.24 -9.10
C HIS A 192 -15.77 16.59 -8.83
N THR A 193 -16.65 15.66 -9.14
CA THR A 193 -18.07 15.73 -8.78
C THR A 193 -18.48 14.41 -8.18
N TYR A 194 -19.40 14.47 -7.21
CA TYR A 194 -19.83 13.31 -6.45
C TYR A 194 -21.34 13.17 -6.53
N ASP A 195 -21.80 11.93 -6.41
CA ASP A 195 -23.21 11.65 -6.18
C ASP A 195 -23.61 11.96 -4.73
N ARG A 196 -24.90 11.75 -4.40
CA ARG A 196 -25.43 12.01 -3.06
C ARG A 196 -24.89 11.09 -1.97
N GLU A 197 -24.29 9.96 -2.34
CA GLU A 197 -23.70 8.99 -1.43
C GLU A 197 -22.18 9.22 -1.27
N GLY A 198 -21.62 10.25 -1.92
CA GLY A 198 -20.20 10.62 -1.85
C GLY A 198 -19.33 9.85 -2.84
N ASN A 199 -19.90 9.09 -3.78
CA ASN A 199 -19.10 8.39 -4.78
C ASN A 199 -18.68 9.34 -5.91
N LEU A 200 -17.44 9.19 -6.39
CA LEU A 200 -16.95 9.91 -7.55
C LEU A 200 -17.82 9.64 -8.79
N GLN A 201 -18.38 10.71 -9.35
CA GLN A 201 -19.27 10.68 -10.51
C GLN A 201 -18.56 11.14 -11.79
N ALA A 202 -17.73 12.18 -11.70
CA ALA A 202 -16.96 12.68 -12.82
C ALA A 202 -15.69 13.40 -12.39
N MET A 203 -14.70 13.38 -13.29
CA MET A 203 -13.45 14.10 -13.21
C MET A 203 -13.25 14.91 -14.48
N GLN A 204 -12.72 16.11 -14.35
CA GLN A 204 -12.33 16.95 -15.47
C GLN A 204 -10.96 17.56 -15.19
N ALA A 205 -10.04 17.50 -16.15
CA ALA A 205 -8.73 18.12 -16.04
C ALA A 205 -8.51 19.07 -17.22
N GLY A 206 -8.55 20.37 -16.93
CA GLY A 206 -8.59 21.44 -17.94
C GLY A 206 -9.77 21.28 -18.91
N GLU A 207 -9.58 21.69 -20.16
CA GLU A 207 -10.54 21.47 -21.26
C GLU A 207 -10.23 20.20 -22.08
N SER A 208 -9.03 19.65 -21.90
CA SER A 208 -8.51 18.55 -22.73
C SER A 208 -8.95 17.17 -22.28
N TRP A 209 -9.36 16.97 -21.03
CA TRP A 209 -9.66 15.64 -20.51
C TRP A 209 -10.86 15.61 -19.54
N GLN A 210 -11.70 14.59 -19.68
CA GLN A 210 -12.77 14.27 -18.75
C GLN A 210 -12.97 12.76 -18.63
N ALA A 211 -13.49 12.34 -17.49
CA ALA A 211 -13.99 11.00 -17.24
C ALA A 211 -15.30 11.05 -16.45
N SER A 212 -16.18 10.07 -16.67
CA SER A 212 -17.41 9.89 -15.90
C SER A 212 -17.63 8.43 -15.56
N TRP A 213 -18.19 8.19 -14.39
CA TRP A 213 -18.44 6.86 -13.83
C TRP A 213 -19.94 6.61 -13.74
N VAL A 214 -20.34 5.42 -14.16
CA VAL A 214 -21.70 4.90 -13.97
C VAL A 214 -21.61 3.74 -13.01
N ARG A 215 -22.49 3.79 -12.00
CA ARG A 215 -22.59 2.78 -10.95
C ARG A 215 -23.95 2.11 -10.97
N ASP A 216 -23.99 0.86 -10.55
CA ASP A 216 -25.26 0.17 -10.29
C ASP A 216 -25.86 0.62 -8.94
N ASN A 217 -27.01 0.05 -8.58
CA ASN A 217 -27.71 0.37 -7.33
C ASN A 217 -26.99 -0.11 -6.06
N THR A 218 -25.90 -0.87 -6.20
CA THR A 218 -25.02 -1.28 -5.10
C THR A 218 -23.75 -0.43 -5.02
N GLY A 219 -23.59 0.58 -5.88
CA GLY A 219 -22.42 1.46 -5.88
C GLY A 219 -21.23 0.91 -6.68
N LEU A 220 -21.38 -0.24 -7.34
CA LEU A 220 -20.31 -0.83 -8.16
C LEU A 220 -20.16 -0.10 -9.49
N GLU A 221 -18.93 0.22 -9.89
CA GLU A 221 -18.67 0.69 -11.25
C GLU A 221 -19.05 -0.38 -12.28
N VAL A 222 -19.94 -0.01 -13.19
CA VAL A 222 -20.35 -0.83 -14.34
C VAL A 222 -19.86 -0.24 -15.67
N GLN A 223 -19.63 1.06 -15.71
CA GLN A 223 -19.12 1.73 -16.90
C GLN A 223 -18.32 2.99 -16.53
N ARG A 224 -17.29 3.27 -17.33
CA ARG A 224 -16.49 4.49 -17.29
C ARG A 224 -16.37 5.04 -18.70
N ILE A 225 -16.54 6.34 -18.87
CA ILE A 225 -16.46 7.01 -20.17
C ILE A 225 -15.40 8.09 -20.08
N PHE A 226 -14.41 8.03 -20.97
CA PHE A 226 -13.32 9.00 -21.08
C PHE A 226 -13.51 9.93 -22.29
N SER A 227 -12.70 10.99 -22.34
CA SER A 227 -12.46 11.79 -23.55
C SER A 227 -12.14 10.90 -24.77
N GLY A 228 -12.46 11.41 -25.95
CA GLY A 228 -12.28 10.65 -27.20
C GLY A 228 -13.32 9.55 -27.42
N GLY A 229 -14.37 9.48 -26.59
CA GLY A 229 -15.44 8.49 -26.71
C GLY A 229 -15.03 7.07 -26.30
N VAL A 230 -13.93 6.94 -25.55
CA VAL A 230 -13.47 5.64 -25.03
C VAL A 230 -14.38 5.23 -23.89
N THR A 231 -15.01 4.08 -24.02
CA THR A 231 -15.94 3.52 -23.03
C THR A 231 -15.38 2.22 -22.49
N VAL A 232 -15.24 2.13 -21.16
CA VAL A 232 -14.88 0.92 -20.45
C VAL A 232 -16.13 0.37 -19.79
N SER A 233 -16.51 -0.86 -20.11
CA SER A 233 -17.59 -1.58 -19.44
C SER A 233 -17.02 -2.69 -18.57
N THR A 234 -17.55 -2.83 -17.36
CA THR A 234 -17.09 -3.83 -16.40
C THR A 234 -18.24 -4.75 -15.99
N GLU A 235 -18.05 -6.04 -16.18
CA GLU A 235 -18.98 -7.09 -15.77
C GLU A 235 -18.46 -7.76 -14.51
N ARG A 236 -19.37 -8.08 -13.59
CA ARG A 236 -19.04 -8.61 -12.26
C ARG A 236 -19.84 -9.87 -11.95
N ASP A 237 -19.25 -10.74 -11.15
CA ASP A 237 -20.01 -11.82 -10.55
C ASP A 237 -20.85 -11.34 -9.34
N ARG A 238 -21.62 -12.25 -8.75
CA ARG A 238 -22.45 -11.98 -7.57
C ARG A 238 -21.67 -11.62 -6.30
N PHE A 239 -20.35 -11.76 -6.31
CA PHE A 239 -19.46 -11.43 -5.20
C PHE A 239 -18.75 -10.08 -5.43
N GLY A 240 -19.03 -9.39 -6.54
CA GLY A 240 -18.43 -8.11 -6.90
C GLY A 240 -17.10 -8.23 -7.67
N CYS A 241 -16.59 -9.44 -7.86
CA CYS A 241 -15.34 -9.68 -8.58
C CYS A 241 -15.52 -9.36 -10.07
N GLU A 242 -14.55 -8.66 -10.65
CA GLU A 242 -14.55 -8.35 -12.08
C GLU A 242 -14.36 -9.61 -12.91
N VAL A 243 -15.33 -10.02 -13.71
CA VAL A 243 -15.21 -11.22 -14.57
C VAL A 243 -14.90 -10.88 -16.02
N ARG A 244 -15.23 -9.66 -16.45
CA ARG A 244 -14.92 -9.18 -17.79
C ARG A 244 -14.78 -7.66 -17.83
N LYS A 245 -13.79 -7.16 -18.56
CA LYS A 245 -13.63 -5.73 -18.90
C LYS A 245 -13.56 -5.57 -20.41
N SER A 246 -14.41 -4.71 -20.95
CA SER A 246 -14.44 -4.35 -22.38
C SER A 246 -14.08 -2.88 -22.54
N VAL A 247 -13.15 -2.57 -23.45
CA VAL A 247 -12.73 -1.22 -23.80
C VAL A 247 -13.11 -0.97 -25.24
N ARG A 248 -13.99 0.01 -25.49
CA ARG A 248 -14.49 0.35 -26.82
C ARG A 248 -14.11 1.77 -27.19
N SER A 249 -13.69 1.97 -28.42
CA SER A 249 -13.45 3.28 -29.02
C SER A 249 -13.89 3.29 -30.48
N GLY A 250 -14.60 4.34 -30.91
CA GLY A 250 -15.16 4.43 -32.26
C GLY A 250 -16.11 3.28 -32.60
N GLY A 251 -16.83 2.73 -31.61
CA GLY A 251 -17.73 1.57 -31.76
C GLY A 251 -17.03 0.20 -31.82
N ILE A 252 -15.70 0.17 -31.90
CA ILE A 252 -14.88 -1.04 -32.01
C ILE A 252 -14.35 -1.42 -30.62
N GLU A 253 -14.39 -2.71 -30.28
CA GLU A 253 -13.73 -3.23 -29.08
C GLU A 253 -12.20 -3.29 -29.32
N ARG A 254 -11.46 -2.55 -28.49
CA ARG A 254 -10.00 -2.36 -28.59
C ARG A 254 -9.23 -2.99 -27.44
N GLY A 255 -9.94 -3.41 -26.39
CA GLY A 255 -9.47 -4.26 -25.31
C GLY A 255 -10.63 -5.11 -24.79
N ALA A 256 -10.37 -6.38 -24.49
CA ALA A 256 -11.35 -7.29 -23.90
C ALA A 256 -10.62 -8.28 -23.01
N TYR A 257 -10.88 -8.24 -21.71
CA TYR A 257 -10.17 -9.02 -20.71
C TYR A 257 -11.17 -9.82 -19.87
N ARG A 258 -10.93 -11.12 -19.73
CA ARG A 258 -11.74 -12.02 -18.91
C ARG A 258 -10.92 -12.51 -17.72
N TYR A 259 -11.57 -12.61 -16.57
CA TYR A 259 -10.94 -13.06 -15.33
C TYR A 259 -11.76 -14.20 -14.73
N GLU A 260 -11.06 -15.26 -14.32
CA GLU A 260 -11.67 -16.37 -13.61
C GLU A 260 -11.22 -16.36 -12.15
N TRP A 261 -12.18 -16.31 -11.24
CA TRP A 261 -11.93 -16.26 -9.80
C TRP A 261 -12.25 -17.60 -9.15
N GLY A 262 -11.32 -18.06 -8.32
CA GLY A 262 -11.46 -19.23 -7.48
C GLY A 262 -12.01 -18.88 -6.09
N ILE A 263 -11.89 -19.87 -5.19
CA ILE A 263 -12.25 -19.69 -3.78
C ILE A 263 -11.38 -18.58 -3.16
N ALA A 264 -11.96 -17.84 -2.20
CA ALA A 264 -11.29 -16.75 -1.49
C ALA A 264 -10.80 -15.58 -2.39
N ASN A 265 -11.41 -15.42 -3.56
CA ASN A 265 -11.08 -14.40 -4.56
C ASN A 265 -9.64 -14.53 -5.09
N ARG A 266 -9.15 -15.78 -5.27
CA ARG A 266 -7.89 -16.04 -5.98
C ARG A 266 -8.10 -15.90 -7.48
N LEU A 267 -7.29 -15.11 -8.18
CA LEU A 267 -7.36 -15.04 -9.64
C LEU A 267 -6.75 -16.32 -10.24
N LEU A 268 -7.55 -17.15 -10.90
CA LEU A 268 -7.10 -18.39 -11.53
C LEU A 268 -6.62 -18.16 -12.96
N SER A 269 -7.25 -17.24 -13.68
CA SER A 269 -6.81 -16.89 -15.03
C SER A 269 -7.15 -15.46 -15.43
N LYS A 270 -6.35 -14.91 -16.34
CA LYS A 270 -6.56 -13.65 -17.06
C LYS A 270 -6.41 -13.93 -18.55
N GLU A 271 -7.45 -13.67 -19.32
CA GLU A 271 -7.46 -13.85 -20.77
C GLU A 271 -7.62 -12.50 -21.47
N ASN A 272 -6.82 -12.24 -22.49
CA ASN A 272 -7.07 -11.17 -23.46
C ASN A 272 -7.86 -11.79 -24.63
N GLU A 273 -9.17 -11.53 -24.67
CA GLU A 273 -10.09 -12.14 -25.64
C GLU A 273 -9.81 -11.70 -27.08
N LEU A 274 -9.09 -10.58 -27.28
CA LEU A 274 -8.73 -10.09 -28.62
C LEU A 274 -7.51 -10.80 -29.19
N THR A 275 -6.53 -11.15 -28.35
CA THR A 275 -5.30 -11.82 -28.78
C THR A 275 -5.37 -13.34 -28.58
N GLY A 276 -6.30 -13.83 -27.76
CA GLY A 276 -6.36 -15.21 -27.30
C GLY A 276 -5.25 -15.57 -26.31
N THR A 277 -4.55 -14.57 -25.76
CA THR A 277 -3.50 -14.80 -24.76
C THR A 277 -4.15 -15.13 -23.42
N VAL A 278 -3.83 -16.30 -22.86
CA VAL A 278 -4.37 -16.77 -21.57
C VAL A 278 -3.23 -16.91 -20.56
N MET A 279 -3.35 -16.25 -19.42
CA MET A 279 -2.48 -16.42 -18.27
C MET A 279 -3.20 -17.23 -17.20
N ARG A 280 -2.62 -18.34 -16.76
CA ARG A 280 -3.11 -19.16 -15.66
C ARG A 280 -2.19 -19.06 -14.46
N TYR A 281 -2.78 -19.05 -13.27
CA TYR A 281 -2.07 -18.82 -12.02
C TYR A 281 -2.27 -19.99 -11.06
N ASP A 282 -1.16 -20.48 -10.50
CA ASP A 282 -1.20 -21.47 -9.43
C ASP A 282 -0.75 -20.86 -8.10
N TYR A 283 -1.39 -21.32 -7.04
CA TYR A 283 -1.13 -20.89 -5.68
C TYR A 283 -0.75 -22.08 -4.83
N ASP A 284 0.13 -21.86 -3.85
CA ASP A 284 0.33 -22.84 -2.81
C ASP A 284 -0.81 -22.80 -1.77
N ARG A 285 -0.67 -23.63 -0.75
CA ARG A 285 -1.65 -23.74 0.35
C ARG A 285 -1.66 -22.55 1.32
N PHE A 286 -0.63 -21.69 1.26
CA PHE A 286 -0.46 -20.47 2.05
C PHE A 286 -0.92 -19.23 1.29
N ASP A 287 -1.60 -19.41 0.14
CA ASP A 287 -2.07 -18.34 -0.74
C ASP A 287 -0.93 -17.57 -1.44
N PHE A 288 0.30 -18.08 -1.44
CA PHE A 288 1.36 -17.51 -2.28
C PHE A 288 1.09 -17.80 -3.74
N LEU A 289 1.26 -16.79 -4.59
CA LEU A 289 1.27 -16.97 -6.04
C LEU A 289 2.62 -17.53 -6.45
N ILE A 290 2.63 -18.76 -6.97
CA ILE A 290 3.87 -19.53 -7.21
C ILE A 290 4.19 -19.77 -8.68
N ARG A 291 3.24 -19.55 -9.58
CA ARG A 291 3.41 -19.85 -11.01
C ARG A 291 2.46 -19.02 -11.86
N GLN A 292 2.96 -18.59 -13.02
CA GLN A 292 2.15 -18.13 -14.13
C GLN A 292 2.51 -18.94 -15.38
N GLU A 293 1.49 -19.44 -16.06
CA GLU A 293 1.60 -20.02 -17.40
C GLU A 293 0.92 -19.09 -18.39
N THR A 294 1.65 -18.62 -19.40
CA THR A 294 1.12 -17.77 -20.47
C THR A 294 1.03 -18.61 -21.74
N THR A 295 -0.17 -18.75 -22.30
CA THR A 295 -0.40 -19.43 -23.58
C THR A 295 -0.84 -18.43 -24.64
N GLN A 296 -0.19 -18.41 -25.80
CA GLN A 296 -0.61 -17.65 -26.97
C GLN A 296 -0.52 -18.54 -28.21
N GLY A 297 -1.67 -18.90 -28.79
CA GLY A 297 -1.71 -19.89 -29.87
C GLY A 297 -1.15 -21.24 -29.42
N SER A 298 -0.05 -21.69 -30.01
CA SER A 298 0.66 -22.93 -29.63
C SER A 298 1.85 -22.72 -28.71
N GLU A 299 2.23 -21.46 -28.45
CA GLU A 299 3.37 -21.12 -27.59
C GLU A 299 2.92 -21.05 -26.13
N THR A 300 3.72 -21.65 -25.25
CA THR A 300 3.51 -21.62 -23.80
C THR A 300 4.79 -21.23 -23.11
N ASP A 301 4.73 -20.17 -22.32
CA ASP A 301 5.79 -19.75 -21.42
C ASP A 301 5.37 -19.95 -19.96
N VAL A 302 6.32 -20.31 -19.10
CA VAL A 302 6.06 -20.58 -17.68
C VAL A 302 7.10 -19.92 -16.82
N ILE A 303 6.63 -19.07 -15.90
CA ILE A 303 7.45 -18.41 -14.90
C ILE A 303 7.02 -18.86 -13.50
N TYR A 304 8.00 -18.96 -12.61
CA TYR A 304 7.81 -19.42 -11.25
C TYR A 304 8.18 -18.33 -10.24
N ARG A 305 7.52 -18.39 -9.09
CA ARG A 305 7.73 -17.56 -7.90
C ARG A 305 7.60 -18.42 -6.65
N VAL A 306 8.31 -19.54 -6.61
CA VAL A 306 8.11 -20.54 -5.56
C VAL A 306 8.78 -20.07 -4.26
N PRO A 307 8.04 -19.94 -3.14
CA PRO A 307 8.63 -19.54 -1.88
C PRO A 307 9.38 -20.70 -1.18
N ASP A 308 10.39 -20.38 -0.38
CA ASP A 308 10.80 -21.24 0.74
C ASP A 308 9.88 -21.06 1.96
N PHE A 309 10.28 -21.62 3.11
CA PHE A 309 9.43 -21.57 4.31
C PHE A 309 9.32 -20.18 4.95
N VAL A 310 10.22 -19.25 4.65
CA VAL A 310 10.16 -17.86 5.14
C VAL A 310 9.63 -16.88 4.08
N GLY A 311 9.47 -17.34 2.83
CA GLY A 311 8.90 -16.58 1.72
C GLY A 311 9.92 -16.08 0.70
N ASN A 312 11.19 -16.48 0.78
CA ASN A 312 12.19 -16.13 -0.23
C ASN A 312 11.83 -16.78 -1.57
N LEU A 313 11.97 -16.05 -2.66
CA LEU A 313 11.41 -16.44 -3.95
C LEU A 313 12.42 -17.16 -4.84
N PHE A 314 12.00 -18.22 -5.50
CA PHE A 314 12.80 -18.96 -6.46
C PHE A 314 12.15 -18.94 -7.83
N GLY A 315 12.98 -18.77 -8.86
CA GLY A 315 12.57 -18.78 -10.27
C GLY A 315 12.44 -20.20 -10.84
N THR A 316 12.77 -21.23 -10.08
CA THR A 316 12.60 -22.63 -10.46
C THR A 316 11.75 -23.41 -9.46
N PRO A 317 10.98 -24.43 -9.91
CA PRO A 317 10.14 -25.24 -9.03
C PRO A 317 10.95 -26.07 -8.02
N ASP A 318 12.21 -26.38 -8.31
CA ASP A 318 13.09 -27.14 -7.41
C ASP A 318 13.86 -26.25 -6.41
N ARG A 319 13.71 -24.92 -6.52
CA ARG A 319 14.30 -23.91 -5.61
C ARG A 319 15.82 -24.00 -5.51
N LYS A 320 16.50 -24.11 -6.65
CA LYS A 320 17.97 -24.22 -6.73
C LYS A 320 18.67 -23.11 -7.49
N ASP A 321 17.92 -22.25 -8.16
CA ASP A 321 18.47 -21.15 -8.96
C ASP A 321 19.06 -20.03 -8.10
N ARG A 322 18.61 -19.91 -6.84
CA ARG A 322 18.99 -18.81 -5.94
C ARG A 322 19.53 -19.30 -4.61
N LYS A 323 20.31 -18.44 -3.94
CA LYS A 323 20.77 -18.65 -2.55
C LYS A 323 20.48 -17.42 -1.72
N TYR A 324 19.90 -17.65 -0.55
CA TYR A 324 19.55 -16.61 0.40
C TYR A 324 20.40 -16.74 1.67
N GLY A 325 20.77 -15.60 2.24
CA GLY A 325 21.36 -15.47 3.57
C GLY A 325 20.30 -15.22 4.64
N ALA A 326 20.78 -14.97 5.87
CA ALA A 326 19.93 -14.66 7.01
C ALA A 326 19.00 -13.47 6.74
N GLY A 327 17.76 -13.57 7.22
CA GLY A 327 16.72 -12.54 7.02
C GLY A 327 16.28 -12.33 5.56
N GLY A 328 16.64 -13.24 4.65
CA GLY A 328 16.16 -13.22 3.26
C GLY A 328 16.99 -12.39 2.29
N LYS A 329 18.25 -12.05 2.63
CA LYS A 329 19.18 -11.40 1.70
C LYS A 329 19.47 -12.32 0.52
N LEU A 330 19.07 -11.97 -0.69
CA LEU A 330 19.48 -12.72 -1.89
C LEU A 330 20.99 -12.56 -2.05
N LEU A 331 21.76 -13.65 -2.04
CA LEU A 331 23.23 -13.62 -2.15
C LEU A 331 23.72 -14.03 -3.56
N GLU A 332 22.96 -14.88 -4.23
CA GLU A 332 23.31 -15.43 -5.54
C GLU A 332 22.05 -15.80 -6.32
N ASP A 333 22.01 -15.47 -7.61
CA ASP A 333 21.08 -16.02 -8.59
C ASP A 333 21.88 -16.57 -9.80
N PRO A 334 21.28 -17.02 -10.91
CA PRO A 334 22.05 -17.55 -12.05
C PRO A 334 23.09 -16.58 -12.64
N ASP A 335 22.84 -15.28 -12.57
CA ASP A 335 23.60 -14.25 -13.31
C ASP A 335 24.48 -13.37 -12.42
N CYS A 336 24.14 -13.24 -11.13
CA CYS A 336 24.69 -12.24 -10.24
C CYS A 336 25.07 -12.80 -8.86
N PHE A 337 26.06 -12.15 -8.25
CA PHE A 337 26.29 -12.15 -6.81
C PHE A 337 25.81 -10.81 -6.23
N TYR A 338 25.32 -10.85 -4.99
CA TYR A 338 24.68 -9.71 -4.33
C TYR A 338 25.38 -9.41 -3.02
N HIS A 339 25.77 -8.14 -2.85
CA HIS A 339 26.54 -7.67 -1.70
C HIS A 339 25.79 -6.55 -1.00
N TYR A 340 25.70 -6.63 0.32
CA TYR A 340 24.96 -5.71 1.17
C TYR A 340 25.90 -4.99 2.13
N ASP A 341 25.51 -3.79 2.56
CA ASP A 341 26.18 -3.10 3.66
C ASP A 341 25.73 -3.68 5.03
N ASP A 342 26.28 -3.10 6.09
CA ASP A 342 26.00 -3.46 7.48
C ASP A 342 24.58 -3.11 7.97
N GLU A 343 23.83 -2.31 7.21
CA GLU A 343 22.41 -2.04 7.42
C GLU A 343 21.51 -2.93 6.55
N GLY A 344 22.09 -3.83 5.76
CA GLY A 344 21.35 -4.73 4.88
C GLY A 344 20.84 -4.07 3.62
N ASN A 345 21.39 -2.93 3.18
CA ASN A 345 21.06 -2.34 1.90
C ASN A 345 21.91 -2.97 0.80
N LEU A 346 21.32 -3.35 -0.34
CA LEU A 346 22.08 -3.87 -1.48
C LEU A 346 23.00 -2.76 -1.99
N ILE A 347 24.32 -2.99 -2.04
CA ILE A 347 25.32 -1.99 -2.47
C ILE A 347 26.06 -2.39 -3.74
N PHE A 348 26.11 -3.68 -4.08
CA PHE A 348 26.69 -4.15 -5.32
C PHE A 348 25.99 -5.42 -5.82
N ARG A 349 25.47 -5.36 -7.05
CA ARG A 349 25.00 -6.52 -7.80
C ARG A 349 26.05 -6.83 -8.87
N GLU A 350 26.92 -7.79 -8.55
CA GLU A 350 28.08 -8.19 -9.34
C GLU A 350 27.71 -9.24 -10.38
N PHE A 351 28.04 -9.03 -11.65
CA PHE A 351 27.80 -10.03 -12.67
C PHE A 351 28.78 -11.21 -12.54
N LYS A 352 28.27 -12.43 -12.73
CA LYS A 352 29.09 -13.63 -12.83
C LYS A 352 29.89 -13.69 -14.12
N GLN A 353 29.36 -13.10 -15.19
CA GLN A 353 29.98 -13.05 -16.51
C GLN A 353 30.24 -11.61 -16.95
N LEU A 354 31.34 -11.42 -17.69
CA LEU A 354 31.70 -10.11 -18.22
C LEU A 354 30.63 -9.64 -19.22
N GLN A 355 30.17 -8.41 -19.03
CA GLN A 355 29.26 -7.73 -19.94
C GLN A 355 30.07 -6.85 -20.90
N GLU A 356 29.69 -6.79 -22.17
CA GLU A 356 30.42 -6.08 -23.22
C GLU A 356 30.64 -4.59 -22.89
N THR A 357 29.65 -3.94 -22.28
CA THR A 357 29.69 -2.53 -21.87
C THR A 357 30.05 -2.33 -20.41
N GLY A 358 30.41 -3.40 -19.69
CA GLY A 358 30.65 -3.38 -18.25
C GLY A 358 31.96 -2.69 -17.87
N VAL A 359 31.87 -1.60 -17.12
CA VAL A 359 33.04 -0.95 -16.50
C VAL A 359 33.50 -1.79 -15.32
N ARG A 360 34.80 -2.11 -15.31
CA ARG A 360 35.43 -2.91 -14.25
C ARG A 360 35.93 -2.01 -13.13
N TYR A 361 35.50 -2.31 -11.91
CA TYR A 361 35.98 -1.61 -10.71
C TYR A 361 37.36 -2.14 -10.29
N ASP A 362 38.17 -1.28 -9.67
CA ASP A 362 39.34 -1.73 -8.94
C ASP A 362 38.86 -2.53 -7.73
N ARG A 363 39.06 -3.85 -7.78
CA ARG A 363 38.58 -4.78 -6.75
C ARG A 363 39.14 -4.46 -5.39
N LYS A 364 40.45 -4.19 -5.28
CA LYS A 364 41.08 -3.94 -3.98
C LYS A 364 40.51 -2.69 -3.32
N ARG A 365 40.27 -1.66 -4.14
CA ARG A 365 39.65 -0.43 -3.67
C ARG A 365 38.20 -0.67 -3.26
N MET A 366 37.41 -1.32 -4.10
CA MET A 366 36.00 -1.62 -3.85
C MET A 366 35.79 -2.47 -2.59
N GLU A 367 36.54 -3.56 -2.45
CA GLU A 367 36.48 -4.45 -1.29
C GLU A 367 36.83 -3.69 0.00
N LYS A 368 37.82 -2.80 -0.05
CA LYS A 368 38.22 -1.98 1.10
C LYS A 368 37.22 -0.87 1.45
N GLU A 369 36.72 -0.14 0.47
CA GLU A 369 35.84 1.02 0.69
C GLU A 369 34.41 0.61 1.08
N ARG A 370 33.97 -0.57 0.65
CA ARG A 370 32.59 -1.05 0.87
C ARG A 370 32.50 -2.22 1.85
N ASP A 371 33.63 -2.71 2.35
CA ASP A 371 33.72 -3.89 3.22
C ASP A 371 33.02 -5.13 2.63
N ILE A 372 33.30 -5.39 1.34
CA ILE A 372 32.77 -6.55 0.62
C ILE A 372 33.90 -7.41 0.05
N ARG A 373 33.55 -8.58 -0.48
CA ARG A 373 34.47 -9.44 -1.24
C ARG A 373 33.91 -9.68 -2.63
N CYS A 374 34.61 -9.25 -3.69
CA CYS A 374 34.19 -9.55 -5.05
C CYS A 374 34.35 -11.06 -5.33
N LEU A 375 33.31 -11.67 -5.93
CA LEU A 375 33.24 -13.12 -6.15
C LEU A 375 33.42 -13.52 -7.62
N ALA A 376 33.29 -12.59 -8.57
CA ALA A 376 33.35 -12.87 -9.99
C ALA A 376 34.12 -11.81 -10.78
N THR A 377 33.41 -10.97 -11.52
CA THR A 377 33.97 -10.06 -12.53
C THR A 377 34.48 -8.75 -11.94
N GLY A 378 33.88 -8.28 -10.85
CA GLY A 378 34.02 -6.90 -10.38
C GLY A 378 33.38 -5.89 -11.33
N THR A 379 32.39 -6.29 -12.13
CA THR A 379 31.52 -5.40 -12.93
C THR A 379 30.07 -5.61 -12.48
N GLY A 380 29.23 -4.59 -12.59
CA GLY A 380 27.84 -4.70 -12.13
C GLY A 380 27.19 -3.37 -11.80
N TRP A 381 26.05 -3.45 -11.11
CA TRP A 381 25.32 -2.29 -10.60
C TRP A 381 25.79 -1.95 -9.19
N LEU A 382 26.22 -0.71 -8.98
CA LEU A 382 26.51 -0.18 -7.64
C LEU A 382 25.35 0.69 -7.16
N TYR A 383 25.03 0.56 -5.89
CA TYR A 383 24.01 1.36 -5.23
C TYR A 383 24.64 2.09 -4.05
N GLU A 384 24.16 3.31 -3.81
CA GLU A 384 24.55 4.15 -2.70
C GLU A 384 23.29 4.69 -2.03
N TRP A 385 23.25 4.60 -0.71
CA TRP A 385 22.08 4.94 0.11
C TRP A 385 22.38 6.20 0.92
N ALA A 386 21.38 7.04 1.09
CA ALA A 386 21.42 8.15 2.03
C ALA A 386 21.26 7.63 3.46
N SER A 387 21.71 8.41 4.44
CA SER A 387 21.69 8.03 5.86
C SER A 387 20.29 7.80 6.44
N ASN A 388 19.27 8.38 5.80
CA ASN A 388 17.84 8.16 6.07
C ASN A 388 17.24 6.93 5.34
N GLY A 389 18.06 6.11 4.69
CA GLY A 389 17.65 4.86 4.02
C GLY A 389 17.17 5.01 2.57
N MET A 390 17.09 6.23 2.03
CA MET A 390 16.63 6.45 0.64
C MET A 390 17.75 6.18 -0.37
N LEU A 391 17.42 5.62 -1.54
CA LEU A 391 18.41 5.39 -2.60
C LEU A 391 18.95 6.72 -3.13
N LYS A 392 20.24 6.97 -2.97
CA LYS A 392 20.90 8.23 -3.33
C LYS A 392 21.46 8.21 -4.74
N ASN A 393 22.12 7.12 -5.12
CA ASN A 393 22.79 7.01 -6.42
C ASN A 393 22.87 5.56 -6.89
N VAL A 394 22.75 5.36 -8.19
CA VAL A 394 22.96 4.07 -8.87
C VAL A 394 23.99 4.26 -9.96
N ILE A 395 25.15 3.59 -9.85
CA ILE A 395 26.13 3.53 -10.93
C ILE A 395 25.79 2.31 -11.78
N ARG A 396 25.34 2.58 -13.00
CA ARG A 396 25.01 1.58 -14.01
C ARG A 396 26.26 0.76 -14.40
N PRO A 397 26.08 -0.42 -15.02
CA PRO A 397 27.20 -1.21 -15.54
C PRO A 397 28.08 -0.46 -16.54
N ASP A 398 27.51 0.50 -17.27
CA ASP A 398 28.22 1.36 -18.21
C ASP A 398 29.01 2.51 -17.53
N GLY A 399 29.03 2.56 -16.20
CA GLY A 399 29.71 3.55 -15.38
C GLY A 399 28.97 4.87 -15.21
N ARG A 400 27.77 5.02 -15.79
CA ARG A 400 27.01 6.28 -15.70
C ARG A 400 26.15 6.31 -14.43
N PRO A 401 26.23 7.38 -13.63
CA PRO A 401 25.43 7.51 -12.42
C PRO A 401 23.99 7.97 -12.72
N VAL A 402 23.07 7.52 -11.87
CA VAL A 402 21.69 8.01 -11.75
C VAL A 402 21.51 8.46 -10.31
N GLU A 403 21.35 9.77 -10.10
CA GLU A 403 21.24 10.35 -8.76
C GLU A 403 19.80 10.73 -8.44
N PHE A 404 19.38 10.57 -7.18
CA PHE A 404 18.02 10.87 -6.72
C PHE A 404 18.03 11.86 -5.55
N ARG A 405 16.96 12.66 -5.44
CA ARG A 405 16.75 13.62 -4.35
C ARG A 405 15.33 13.54 -3.82
N TYR A 406 15.14 13.87 -2.53
CA TYR A 406 13.87 13.71 -1.83
C TYR A 406 13.60 14.86 -0.88
N ASP A 407 12.32 15.17 -0.67
CA ASP A 407 11.90 16.08 0.39
C ASP A 407 11.91 15.41 1.77
N ALA A 408 11.63 16.20 2.81
CA ALA A 408 11.61 15.73 4.21
C ALA A 408 10.51 14.70 4.54
N LEU A 409 9.62 14.37 3.59
CA LEU A 409 8.60 13.33 3.69
C LEU A 409 8.91 12.12 2.79
N GLY A 410 10.14 12.04 2.25
CA GLY A 410 10.60 10.91 1.44
C GLY A 410 10.03 10.90 0.02
N ARG A 411 9.45 12.00 -0.47
CA ARG A 411 8.96 12.09 -1.85
C ARG A 411 10.08 12.48 -2.79
N ARG A 412 10.24 11.75 -3.88
CA ARG A 412 11.28 12.03 -4.86
C ARG A 412 11.03 13.38 -5.55
N THR A 413 11.94 14.32 -5.39
CA THR A 413 11.88 15.67 -5.99
C THR A 413 12.62 15.75 -7.31
N ALA A 414 13.72 15.00 -7.46
CA ALA A 414 14.54 15.01 -8.67
C ALA A 414 15.27 13.69 -8.94
N LYS A 415 15.56 13.46 -10.23
CA LYS A 415 16.41 12.39 -10.75
C LYS A 415 17.34 12.97 -11.82
N LEU A 416 18.65 12.79 -11.67
CA LEU A 416 19.66 13.23 -12.62
C LEU A 416 20.24 12.03 -13.36
N TYR A 417 20.19 12.08 -14.69
CA TYR A 417 20.88 11.11 -15.55
C TYR A 417 21.37 11.78 -16.83
N PHE A 418 22.65 11.58 -17.15
CA PHE A 418 23.26 12.00 -18.42
C PHE A 418 23.00 13.49 -18.76
N GLY A 419 23.17 14.37 -17.77
CA GLY A 419 22.96 15.82 -17.90
C GLY A 419 21.50 16.27 -17.99
N LYS A 420 20.54 15.36 -17.84
CA LYS A 420 19.11 15.64 -17.76
C LYS A 420 18.61 15.47 -16.35
N VAL A 421 17.79 16.41 -15.88
CA VAL A 421 17.16 16.34 -14.56
C VAL A 421 15.65 16.23 -14.75
N THR A 422 15.09 15.10 -14.34
CA THR A 422 13.63 14.93 -14.17
C THR A 422 13.25 15.47 -12.81
N ARG A 423 12.17 16.27 -12.73
CA ARG A 423 11.63 16.83 -11.49
C ARG A 423 10.18 16.47 -11.28
N TRP A 424 9.76 16.45 -10.03
CA TRP A 424 8.38 16.17 -9.64
C TRP A 424 7.82 17.22 -8.68
N VAL A 425 6.51 17.48 -8.82
CA VAL A 425 5.66 18.13 -7.81
C VAL A 425 4.58 17.14 -7.43
N TRP A 426 4.29 17.01 -6.14
CA TRP A 426 3.41 15.97 -5.61
C TRP A 426 2.02 16.50 -5.24
N ASP A 427 1.02 15.65 -5.33
CA ASP A 427 -0.30 15.83 -4.72
C ASP A 427 -0.49 14.72 -3.67
N GLY A 428 -0.22 15.05 -2.40
CA GLY A 428 -0.16 14.05 -1.34
C GLY A 428 0.88 12.98 -1.64
N ASN A 429 0.42 11.78 -1.98
CA ASN A 429 1.26 10.61 -2.25
C ASN A 429 1.42 10.22 -3.73
N VAL A 430 0.85 10.99 -4.67
CA VAL A 430 1.01 10.76 -6.12
C VAL A 430 1.77 11.91 -6.79
N PRO A 431 2.58 11.65 -7.83
CA PRO A 431 3.19 12.73 -8.60
C PRO A 431 2.10 13.47 -9.39
N LEU A 432 2.03 14.79 -9.25
CA LEU A 432 1.10 15.64 -9.99
C LEU A 432 1.75 16.18 -11.27
N HIS A 433 2.97 16.70 -11.18
CA HIS A 433 3.72 17.21 -12.33
C HIS A 433 5.06 16.50 -12.46
N GLU A 434 5.49 16.32 -13.71
CA GLU A 434 6.80 15.81 -14.09
C GLU A 434 7.34 16.59 -15.29
N TRP A 435 8.62 16.97 -15.28
CA TRP A 435 9.28 17.56 -16.45
C TRP A 435 10.78 17.29 -16.44
N ILE A 436 11.42 17.49 -17.60
CA ILE A 436 12.86 17.28 -17.79
C ILE A 436 13.51 18.61 -18.18
N THR A 437 14.60 18.97 -17.49
CA THR A 437 15.50 20.09 -17.85
C THR A 437 16.91 19.60 -18.12
N THR A 438 17.78 20.45 -18.69
CA THR A 438 19.21 20.17 -18.64
C THR A 438 19.78 20.56 -17.28
N ALA A 439 20.86 19.92 -16.85
CA ALA A 439 21.49 20.19 -15.55
C ALA A 439 22.10 21.59 -15.44
N THR A 440 22.36 22.26 -16.58
CA THR A 440 22.82 23.65 -16.61
C THR A 440 21.70 24.66 -16.41
N ASP A 441 20.44 24.26 -16.58
CA ASP A 441 19.25 25.10 -16.42
C ASP A 441 18.76 25.09 -14.96
N ASN A 442 19.65 25.36 -13.99
CA ASN A 442 19.20 25.58 -12.61
C ASN A 442 18.37 26.88 -12.58
N ASP A 443 17.20 26.82 -11.93
CA ASP A 443 16.28 27.95 -11.69
C ASP A 443 15.51 28.53 -12.89
N VAL A 444 15.37 27.78 -14.00
CA VAL A 444 14.42 28.17 -15.06
C VAL A 444 13.06 27.55 -14.80
N LEU A 445 12.03 28.39 -14.65
CA LEU A 445 10.63 27.95 -14.63
C LEU A 445 10.38 26.98 -15.80
N PRO A 446 9.78 25.81 -15.55
CA PRO A 446 9.58 24.85 -16.62
C PRO A 446 8.73 25.47 -17.73
N ASN A 447 9.14 25.28 -18.98
CA ASN A 447 8.28 25.56 -20.11
C ASN A 447 7.01 24.71 -19.94
N ARG A 448 5.86 25.36 -19.74
CA ARG A 448 4.57 24.69 -19.49
C ARG A 448 4.23 23.64 -20.54
N ASN A 449 4.71 23.79 -21.77
CA ASN A 449 4.46 22.82 -22.84
C ASN A 449 5.18 21.47 -22.63
N ASN A 450 6.25 21.44 -21.82
CA ASN A 450 7.03 20.23 -21.56
C ASN A 450 6.68 19.57 -20.21
N ILE A 451 5.73 20.13 -19.48
CA ILE A 451 5.26 19.56 -18.21
C ILE A 451 4.24 18.49 -18.53
N THR A 452 4.47 17.30 -17.97
CA THR A 452 3.48 16.24 -17.88
C THR A 452 2.71 16.41 -16.57
N THR A 453 1.39 16.51 -16.65
CA THR A 453 0.51 16.41 -15.48
C THR A 453 -0.11 15.02 -15.45
N TRP A 454 0.12 14.29 -14.36
CA TRP A 454 -0.47 12.98 -14.11
C TRP A 454 -1.75 13.13 -13.31
N ILE A 455 -2.81 12.46 -13.75
CA ILE A 455 -4.10 12.46 -13.08
C ILE A 455 -4.34 11.07 -12.51
N PHE A 456 -4.66 11.00 -11.23
CA PHE A 456 -4.99 9.77 -10.52
C PHE A 456 -6.47 9.76 -10.15
N GLU A 457 -7.09 8.58 -10.17
CA GLU A 457 -8.44 8.42 -9.61
C GLU A 457 -8.41 8.82 -8.12
N GLU A 458 -9.40 9.61 -7.71
CA GLU A 458 -9.35 10.33 -6.45
C GLU A 458 -9.12 9.43 -5.22
N GLU A 459 -8.21 9.85 -4.34
CA GLU A 459 -7.78 9.10 -3.15
C GLU A 459 -7.32 7.66 -3.44
N THR A 460 -6.82 7.41 -4.66
CA THR A 460 -6.19 6.14 -5.05
C THR A 460 -4.80 6.38 -5.64
N LEU A 461 -4.10 5.28 -5.97
CA LEU A 461 -2.83 5.29 -6.68
C LEU A 461 -2.98 4.80 -8.13
N ILE A 462 -4.21 4.83 -8.66
CA ILE A 462 -4.55 4.37 -10.02
C ILE A 462 -4.42 5.56 -10.98
N PRO A 463 -3.43 5.58 -11.88
CA PRO A 463 -3.31 6.64 -12.86
C PRO A 463 -4.46 6.52 -13.88
N THR A 464 -5.14 7.63 -14.16
CA THR A 464 -6.30 7.68 -15.04
C THR A 464 -6.11 8.59 -16.26
N ALA A 465 -5.19 9.55 -16.19
CA ALA A 465 -4.83 10.36 -17.35
C ALA A 465 -3.39 10.89 -17.32
N LYS A 466 -2.90 11.25 -18.49
CA LYS A 466 -1.67 12.00 -18.73
C LYS A 466 -2.01 13.23 -19.55
N ILE A 467 -1.58 14.41 -19.12
CA ILE A 467 -1.76 15.65 -19.86
C ILE A 467 -0.39 16.25 -20.13
N GLN A 468 -0.14 16.68 -21.37
CA GLN A 468 1.06 17.42 -21.74
C GLN A 468 0.69 18.45 -22.81
N SER A 469 0.95 19.72 -22.54
CA SER A 469 0.42 20.83 -23.35
C SER A 469 -1.12 20.76 -23.47
N ASP A 470 -1.65 20.73 -24.69
CA ASP A 470 -3.06 20.61 -25.04
C ASP A 470 -3.49 19.15 -25.31
N LYS A 471 -2.57 18.19 -25.18
CA LYS A 471 -2.83 16.78 -25.44
C LYS A 471 -3.12 16.05 -24.15
N SER A 472 -4.16 15.22 -24.19
CA SER A 472 -4.50 14.29 -23.12
C SER A 472 -4.48 12.86 -23.63
N CYS A 473 -4.08 11.95 -22.73
CA CYS A 473 -4.27 10.53 -22.90
C CYS A 473 -5.03 9.98 -21.69
N SER A 474 -6.08 9.20 -21.94
CA SER A 474 -6.80 8.44 -20.92
C SER A 474 -6.10 7.11 -20.68
N ILE A 475 -5.97 6.72 -19.42
CA ILE A 475 -5.31 5.48 -18.99
C ILE A 475 -6.39 4.52 -18.51
N VAL A 476 -6.42 3.33 -19.09
CA VAL A 476 -7.28 2.23 -18.68
C VAL A 476 -6.44 1.24 -17.88
N SER A 477 -6.93 0.88 -16.71
CA SER A 477 -6.30 -0.09 -15.82
C SER A 477 -7.07 -1.40 -15.75
N ASP A 478 -6.41 -2.47 -15.30
CA ASP A 478 -7.04 -3.75 -14.98
C ASP A 478 -7.75 -3.74 -13.62
N TYR A 479 -8.20 -4.91 -13.17
CA TYR A 479 -8.88 -5.11 -11.89
C TYR A 479 -8.04 -4.67 -10.66
N LEU A 480 -6.70 -4.64 -10.78
CA LEU A 480 -5.78 -4.17 -9.75
C LEU A 480 -5.52 -2.68 -9.84
N GLY A 481 -6.01 -1.96 -10.84
CA GLY A 481 -5.55 -0.59 -11.10
C GLY A 481 -4.20 -0.50 -11.82
N THR A 482 -3.65 -1.63 -12.30
CA THR A 482 -2.44 -1.67 -13.13
C THR A 482 -2.76 -1.13 -14.53
N PRO A 483 -2.03 -0.13 -15.05
CA PRO A 483 -2.26 0.37 -16.41
C PRO A 483 -2.06 -0.71 -17.46
N ILE A 484 -3.04 -0.87 -18.35
CA ILE A 484 -3.00 -1.85 -19.45
C ILE A 484 -3.12 -1.20 -20.83
N GLN A 485 -3.79 -0.05 -20.95
CA GLN A 485 -3.96 0.65 -22.23
C GLN A 485 -3.98 2.18 -22.05
N MET A 486 -3.56 2.92 -23.08
CA MET A 486 -3.77 4.37 -23.17
C MET A 486 -4.43 4.77 -24.49
N TYR A 487 -5.26 5.81 -24.44
CA TYR A 487 -5.97 6.36 -25.58
C TYR A 487 -5.80 7.88 -25.64
N ASP A 488 -5.48 8.42 -26.82
CA ASP A 488 -5.38 9.89 -27.01
C ASP A 488 -6.75 10.58 -26.94
N GLY A 489 -6.76 11.91 -26.96
CA GLY A 489 -7.99 12.72 -26.95
C GLY A 489 -8.93 12.50 -28.14
N GLN A 490 -8.50 11.84 -29.21
CA GLN A 490 -9.34 11.41 -30.33
C GLN A 490 -9.85 9.97 -30.18
N GLY A 491 -9.46 9.27 -29.12
CA GLY A 491 -9.85 7.88 -28.85
C GLY A 491 -8.98 6.84 -29.56
N ASN A 492 -7.82 7.19 -30.12
CA ASN A 492 -6.91 6.21 -30.72
C ASN A 492 -6.07 5.55 -29.62
N LYS A 493 -5.92 4.21 -29.68
CA LYS A 493 -5.04 3.48 -28.76
C LYS A 493 -3.57 3.82 -29.09
N THR A 494 -2.83 4.33 -28.11
CA THR A 494 -1.44 4.78 -28.27
C THR A 494 -0.43 3.92 -27.52
N TRP A 495 -0.92 3.15 -26.53
CA TRP A 495 -0.11 2.31 -25.65
C TRP A 495 -0.93 1.11 -25.19
N ASP A 496 -0.34 -0.07 -25.18
CA ASP A 496 -0.90 -1.34 -24.68
C ASP A 496 0.25 -2.14 -24.05
N CYS A 497 0.07 -2.65 -22.84
CA CYS A 497 1.14 -3.32 -22.10
C CYS A 497 0.60 -4.44 -21.22
N THR A 498 1.39 -5.50 -21.15
CA THR A 498 1.12 -6.67 -20.33
C THR A 498 2.30 -6.91 -19.39
N LEU A 499 1.99 -7.04 -18.10
CA LEU A 499 2.96 -7.40 -17.06
C LEU A 499 2.82 -8.86 -16.66
N ASP A 500 3.91 -9.44 -16.17
CA ASP A 500 3.93 -10.77 -15.55
C ASP A 500 3.68 -10.71 -14.02
N ILE A 501 3.75 -11.86 -13.34
CA ILE A 501 3.58 -11.95 -11.86
C ILE A 501 4.64 -11.22 -11.04
N TYR A 502 5.75 -10.79 -11.65
CA TYR A 502 6.75 -9.95 -11.00
C TYR A 502 6.57 -8.47 -11.30
N GLY A 503 5.62 -8.12 -12.17
CA GLY A 503 5.41 -6.76 -12.67
C GLY A 503 6.30 -6.40 -13.85
N LYS A 504 7.05 -7.36 -14.41
CA LYS A 504 7.93 -7.16 -15.57
C LYS A 504 7.11 -7.10 -16.85
N VAL A 505 7.47 -6.20 -17.75
CA VAL A 505 6.83 -6.06 -19.06
C VAL A 505 7.17 -7.27 -19.93
N ILE A 506 6.16 -8.02 -20.36
CA ILE A 506 6.30 -9.18 -21.24
C ILE A 506 5.73 -8.95 -22.64
N ASP A 507 4.82 -7.99 -22.79
CA ASP A 507 4.35 -7.53 -24.09
C ASP A 507 4.06 -6.02 -24.06
N PHE A 508 4.38 -5.35 -25.17
CA PHE A 508 4.20 -3.90 -25.33
C PHE A 508 3.94 -3.53 -26.78
N THR A 509 2.88 -2.76 -27.00
CA THR A 509 2.60 -2.09 -28.27
C THR A 509 2.42 -0.59 -28.04
N GLY A 510 3.23 0.24 -28.71
CA GLY A 510 3.13 1.69 -28.62
C GLY A 510 4.39 2.37 -29.16
N LYS A 511 4.49 3.69 -28.96
CA LYS A 511 5.66 4.45 -29.41
C LYS A 511 6.84 4.30 -28.46
N PHE A 512 6.63 4.55 -27.17
CA PHE A 512 7.64 4.37 -26.13
C PHE A 512 7.02 3.69 -24.91
N LEU A 513 7.70 2.68 -24.36
CA LEU A 513 7.22 1.95 -23.18
C LEU A 513 6.95 2.90 -22.00
N TYR A 514 7.84 3.87 -21.80
CA TYR A 514 7.78 4.85 -20.72
C TYR A 514 6.84 6.03 -20.99
N ASP A 515 6.02 5.97 -22.05
CA ASP A 515 4.88 6.89 -22.18
C ASP A 515 3.92 6.74 -20.97
N CYS A 516 3.87 5.55 -20.35
CA CYS A 516 3.34 5.27 -19.02
C CYS A 516 4.42 4.61 -18.14
N PRO A 517 4.97 5.30 -17.12
CA PRO A 517 6.00 4.74 -16.24
C PRO A 517 5.42 3.88 -15.11
N PHE A 518 4.10 3.83 -14.93
CA PHE A 518 3.48 3.14 -13.80
C PHE A 518 3.35 1.63 -14.04
N ARG A 519 3.55 0.82 -12.99
CA ARG A 519 3.44 -0.65 -13.02
C ARG A 519 2.32 -1.10 -12.08
N PHE A 520 2.59 -1.95 -11.09
CA PHE A 520 1.61 -2.13 -10.02
C PHE A 520 1.33 -0.79 -9.32
N GLN A 521 0.19 -0.70 -8.63
CA GLN A 521 -0.17 0.53 -7.93
C GLN A 521 0.94 1.02 -6.99
N GLY A 522 1.27 2.31 -7.09
CA GLY A 522 2.35 2.97 -6.36
C GLY A 522 3.76 2.79 -6.95
N GLN A 523 3.90 2.02 -8.03
CA GLN A 523 5.20 1.78 -8.66
C GLN A 523 5.44 2.73 -9.82
N TYR A 524 6.56 3.43 -9.78
CA TYR A 524 7.10 4.21 -10.90
C TYR A 524 8.39 3.54 -11.41
N GLU A 525 8.42 3.05 -12.65
CA GLU A 525 9.62 2.46 -13.25
C GLU A 525 10.59 3.53 -13.76
N ASP A 526 11.83 3.49 -13.28
CA ASP A 526 12.92 4.28 -13.83
C ASP A 526 13.65 3.50 -14.94
N ALA A 527 13.47 3.93 -16.19
CA ALA A 527 14.12 3.36 -17.37
C ALA A 527 15.64 3.20 -17.24
N GLU A 528 16.27 4.12 -16.48
CA GLU A 528 17.71 4.17 -16.29
C GLU A 528 18.23 3.14 -15.30
N THR A 529 17.37 2.50 -14.51
CA THR A 529 17.79 1.51 -13.50
C THR A 529 17.04 0.19 -13.61
N GLY A 530 15.84 0.21 -14.23
CA GLY A 530 14.90 -0.91 -14.22
C GLY A 530 14.26 -1.15 -12.84
N LEU A 531 14.50 -0.24 -11.87
CA LEU A 531 13.90 -0.31 -10.54
C LEU A 531 12.57 0.42 -10.51
N TYR A 532 11.68 -0.08 -9.66
CA TYR A 532 10.37 0.49 -9.42
C TYR A 532 10.42 1.25 -8.10
N TYR A 533 10.22 2.56 -8.17
CA TYR A 533 10.13 3.43 -7.01
C TYR A 533 8.77 3.26 -6.34
N ASN A 534 8.78 2.71 -5.12
CA ASN A 534 7.64 2.55 -4.23
C ASN A 534 7.89 3.41 -3.00
N ARG A 535 7.84 4.74 -3.14
CA ARG A 535 8.04 5.75 -2.08
C ARG A 535 9.28 5.54 -1.18
N PHE A 536 9.21 4.67 -0.18
CA PHE A 536 10.26 4.43 0.80
C PHE A 536 11.19 3.27 0.41
N ARG A 537 10.84 2.46 -0.59
CA ARG A 537 11.71 1.38 -1.11
C ARG A 537 11.78 1.33 -2.63
N TYR A 538 12.79 0.60 -3.12
CA TYR A 538 13.02 0.33 -4.54
C TYR A 538 12.87 -1.16 -4.82
N TYR A 539 11.87 -1.51 -5.62
CA TYR A 539 11.56 -2.89 -6.01
C TYR A 539 12.28 -3.24 -7.32
N SER A 540 12.80 -4.46 -7.41
CA SER A 540 13.36 -5.01 -8.64
C SER A 540 12.44 -6.11 -9.19
N ALA A 541 11.81 -5.87 -10.34
CA ALA A 541 10.98 -6.89 -11.00
C ALA A 541 11.81 -8.08 -11.51
N GLU A 542 13.11 -7.89 -11.75
CA GLU A 542 14.02 -8.97 -12.15
C GLU A 542 14.22 -9.99 -11.00
N ILE A 543 14.28 -9.49 -9.78
CA ILE A 543 14.53 -10.31 -8.58
C ILE A 543 13.22 -10.71 -7.90
N GLY A 544 12.20 -9.85 -7.95
CA GLY A 544 10.93 -10.03 -7.25
C GLY A 544 10.93 -9.57 -5.80
N CYS A 545 11.90 -8.74 -5.39
CA CYS A 545 12.05 -8.22 -4.03
C CYS A 545 12.53 -6.75 -4.01
N TYR A 546 12.48 -6.14 -2.83
CA TYR A 546 13.10 -4.85 -2.55
C TYR A 546 14.61 -4.97 -2.37
N LEU A 547 15.32 -3.86 -2.59
CA LEU A 547 16.78 -3.78 -2.42
C LEU A 547 17.23 -3.54 -0.98
N THR A 548 16.30 -3.20 -0.09
CA THR A 548 16.53 -2.86 1.32
C THR A 548 15.57 -3.61 2.22
N HIS A 549 15.88 -3.64 3.51
CA HIS A 549 14.94 -4.10 4.51
C HIS A 549 13.69 -3.21 4.56
N ASP A 550 12.58 -3.79 5.04
CA ASP A 550 11.40 -3.01 5.40
C ASP A 550 11.73 -2.01 6.52
N PRO A 551 11.60 -0.70 6.29
CA PRO A 551 11.96 0.31 7.30
C PRO A 551 11.08 0.23 8.56
N ILE A 552 9.88 -0.34 8.49
CA ILE A 552 9.01 -0.56 9.66
C ILE A 552 9.22 -1.96 10.30
N GLY A 553 10.22 -2.71 9.86
CA GLY A 553 10.66 -3.96 10.47
C GLY A 553 9.56 -5.01 10.53
N LEU A 554 9.37 -5.63 11.71
CA LEU A 554 8.38 -6.71 11.89
C LEU A 554 6.93 -6.27 11.64
N ALA A 555 6.63 -4.96 11.68
CA ALA A 555 5.30 -4.45 11.32
C ALA A 555 4.99 -4.61 9.83
N GLY A 556 6.01 -4.60 8.97
CA GLY A 556 5.89 -4.92 7.53
C GLY A 556 5.80 -6.43 7.24
N GLY A 557 6.12 -7.26 8.24
CA GLY A 557 6.06 -8.71 8.18
C GLY A 557 7.42 -9.38 8.42
N ILE A 558 7.44 -10.71 8.37
CA ILE A 558 8.67 -11.51 8.56
C ILE A 558 9.55 -11.58 7.29
N LEU A 559 8.98 -11.27 6.13
CA LEU A 559 9.67 -11.26 4.86
C LEU A 559 10.29 -9.88 4.61
N ILE A 560 11.46 -9.64 5.20
CA ILE A 560 12.07 -8.31 5.35
C ILE A 560 12.34 -7.61 4.00
N TYR A 561 12.70 -8.36 2.95
CA TYR A 561 12.96 -7.82 1.61
C TYR A 561 11.80 -8.02 0.63
N GLY A 562 10.73 -8.70 1.04
CA GLY A 562 9.67 -9.12 0.11
C GLY A 562 8.75 -7.99 -0.32
N TYR A 563 8.16 -8.15 -1.51
CA TYR A 563 7.05 -7.31 -1.94
C TYR A 563 5.73 -7.75 -1.28
N VAL A 564 5.03 -8.72 -1.89
CA VAL A 564 3.79 -9.31 -1.34
C VAL A 564 3.72 -10.80 -1.64
N SER A 565 2.96 -11.59 -0.88
CA SER A 565 2.83 -13.04 -1.14
C SER A 565 2.09 -13.35 -2.44
N ASN A 566 1.10 -12.52 -2.80
CA ASN A 566 0.28 -12.67 -3.99
C ASN A 566 0.03 -11.30 -4.68
N PRO A 567 0.80 -10.96 -5.74
CA PRO A 567 0.65 -9.69 -6.44
C PRO A 567 -0.64 -9.58 -7.26
N ASN A 568 -1.42 -10.66 -7.43
CA ASN A 568 -2.77 -10.62 -8.01
C ASN A 568 -3.85 -10.18 -6.99
N SER A 569 -3.50 -9.90 -5.74
CA SER A 569 -4.49 -9.56 -4.70
C SER A 569 -3.98 -8.63 -3.60
N TYR A 570 -2.67 -8.46 -3.49
CA TYR A 570 -2.00 -7.57 -2.55
C TYR A 570 -1.07 -6.64 -3.32
N ILE A 571 -0.86 -5.46 -2.75
CA ILE A 571 0.10 -4.48 -3.26
C ILE A 571 0.77 -3.80 -2.07
N ASP A 572 1.99 -3.32 -2.27
CA ASP A 572 2.72 -2.50 -1.30
C ASP A 572 3.16 -1.19 -1.99
N PRO A 573 2.28 -0.18 -2.03
CA PRO A 573 2.51 1.01 -2.84
C PRO A 573 3.45 2.03 -2.20
N SER A 574 3.62 1.97 -0.88
CA SER A 574 4.55 2.85 -0.17
C SER A 574 5.91 2.21 0.07
N GLY A 575 6.04 0.89 -0.14
CA GLY A 575 7.27 0.19 0.22
C GLY A 575 7.42 0.06 1.73
N GLU A 576 6.35 0.02 2.51
CA GLU A 576 6.41 -0.14 3.97
C GLU A 576 5.36 -1.13 4.47
N SER A 577 4.30 -1.36 3.71
CA SER A 577 3.26 -2.26 4.15
C SER A 577 2.45 -2.77 2.97
N SER A 578 2.40 -4.09 2.87
CA SER A 578 1.46 -4.72 1.96
C SER A 578 0.04 -4.56 2.48
N TYR A 579 -0.89 -4.27 1.58
CA TYR A 579 -2.31 -4.34 1.90
C TYR A 579 -3.03 -5.24 0.92
N ARG A 580 -4.05 -5.91 1.45
CA ARG A 580 -5.03 -6.58 0.63
C ARG A 580 -5.83 -5.55 -0.15
N LEU A 581 -5.89 -5.72 -1.47
CA LEU A 581 -6.61 -4.82 -2.39
C LEU A 581 -8.07 -4.59 -1.98
N GLY A 582 -8.64 -5.52 -1.21
CA GLY A 582 -9.98 -5.45 -0.65
C GLY A 582 -10.40 -4.08 -0.09
N LYS A 583 -9.50 -3.29 0.50
CA LYS A 583 -9.82 -1.93 0.98
C LYS A 583 -9.91 -0.87 -0.12
N ASN A 584 -9.19 -1.02 -1.23
CA ASN A 584 -9.37 -0.17 -2.41
C ASN A 584 -10.55 -0.65 -3.27
N LEU A 585 -10.82 -1.95 -3.24
CA LEU A 585 -12.03 -2.53 -3.78
C LEU A 585 -13.28 -2.03 -3.02
N GLU A 586 -13.19 -1.70 -1.73
CA GLU A 586 -14.29 -1.04 -0.99
C GLU A 586 -14.63 0.33 -1.60
N LYS A 587 -13.62 1.10 -2.02
CA LYS A 587 -13.80 2.41 -2.72
C LYS A 587 -14.23 2.26 -4.18
N ASN A 588 -13.75 1.23 -4.88
CA ASN A 588 -14.12 0.90 -6.26
C ASN A 588 -15.37 0.00 -6.35
N GLY A 589 -16.11 -0.10 -5.24
CA GLY A 589 -17.29 -0.95 -5.09
C GLY A 589 -17.00 -2.46 -5.03
N MET A 590 -15.94 -2.98 -5.65
CA MET A 590 -15.60 -4.42 -5.68
C MET A 590 -15.52 -5.15 -4.32
N ASN A 591 -15.46 -4.43 -3.19
CA ASN A 591 -15.69 -4.97 -1.86
C ASN A 591 -16.84 -4.23 -1.17
N HIS A 592 -18.01 -4.23 -1.78
CA HIS A 592 -19.17 -4.50 -0.99
C HIS A 592 -19.18 -6.00 -0.72
N GLY A 593 -18.68 -6.37 0.45
CA GLY A 593 -19.12 -7.57 1.16
C GLY A 593 -20.61 -7.49 1.52
N GLY A 594 -21.48 -7.03 0.61
CA GLY A 594 -22.80 -7.60 0.46
C GLY A 594 -22.62 -8.87 -0.36
N LYS A 595 -22.36 -10.00 0.29
CA LYS A 595 -22.59 -11.28 -0.37
C LYS A 595 -24.06 -11.32 -0.78
N VAL A 596 -24.31 -11.23 -2.08
CA VAL A 596 -25.59 -11.57 -2.67
C VAL A 596 -25.97 -12.97 -2.21
N THR A 597 -27.17 -13.10 -1.63
CA THR A 597 -28.01 -14.26 -1.94
C THR A 597 -29.41 -13.77 -2.27
N PHE A 598 -29.67 -13.59 -3.57
CA PHE A 598 -30.95 -14.00 -4.12
C PHE A 598 -31.05 -15.51 -3.89
N GLY A 599 -32.12 -15.97 -3.25
CA GLY A 599 -32.47 -17.40 -3.31
C GLY A 599 -32.73 -17.81 -4.77
N PRO A 600 -32.87 -19.12 -5.07
CA PRO A 600 -33.06 -19.64 -6.44
C PRO A 600 -34.23 -19.00 -7.21
N ASN A 601 -35.11 -18.25 -6.53
CA ASN A 601 -36.33 -17.64 -7.07
C ASN A 601 -36.39 -16.10 -6.88
N GLY A 602 -35.28 -15.41 -6.58
CA GLY A 602 -35.26 -13.93 -6.56
C GLY A 602 -35.85 -13.22 -5.32
N ASN A 603 -36.12 -13.93 -4.21
CA ASN A 603 -36.54 -13.30 -2.95
C ASN A 603 -35.35 -12.91 -2.04
N ARG A 604 -35.56 -11.87 -1.20
CA ARG A 604 -34.62 -11.34 -0.19
C ARG A 604 -34.01 -12.47 0.67
N SER A 605 -32.70 -12.40 0.89
CA SER A 605 -31.94 -13.34 1.72
C SER A 605 -32.58 -13.52 3.11
N THR A 606 -32.83 -14.78 3.50
CA THR A 606 -33.28 -15.17 4.84
C THR A 606 -32.12 -15.53 5.75
N GLU A 607 -30.87 -15.17 5.43
CA GLU A 607 -29.69 -15.45 6.28
C GLU A 607 -29.01 -14.16 6.83
N TRP A 608 -29.19 -13.02 6.18
CA TRP A 608 -28.48 -11.77 6.51
C TRP A 608 -29.39 -10.56 6.42
N GLN A 609 -29.16 -9.55 7.26
CA GLN A 609 -29.92 -8.30 7.21
C GLN A 609 -29.02 -7.07 7.29
N ALA A 610 -29.44 -6.03 6.58
CA ALA A 610 -28.82 -4.71 6.55
C ALA A 610 -29.22 -3.91 7.80
N HIS A 611 -28.27 -3.27 8.45
CA HIS A 611 -28.43 -2.53 9.70
C HIS A 611 -27.78 -1.16 9.59
N HIS A 612 -28.31 -0.18 10.33
CA HIS A 612 -27.66 1.12 10.49
C HIS A 612 -26.42 0.94 11.37
N ILE A 613 -25.31 1.64 11.09
CA ILE A 613 -24.12 1.59 11.95
C ILE A 613 -24.41 2.21 13.32
N ILE A 614 -25.15 3.32 13.34
CA ILE A 614 -25.80 3.80 14.56
C ILE A 614 -27.27 3.39 14.49
N PRO A 615 -27.72 2.39 15.27
CA PRO A 615 -29.10 1.93 15.22
C PRO A 615 -30.09 3.06 15.45
N GLU A 616 -31.23 3.02 14.77
CA GLU A 616 -32.25 4.05 14.90
C GLU A 616 -32.67 4.30 16.36
N GLN A 617 -32.75 3.25 17.18
CA GLN A 617 -33.10 3.39 18.59
C GLN A 617 -32.01 4.11 19.38
N VAL A 618 -30.74 3.82 19.11
CA VAL A 618 -29.58 4.51 19.72
C VAL A 618 -29.53 5.96 19.24
N TRP A 619 -29.82 6.20 17.96
CA TRP A 619 -29.92 7.54 17.40
C TRP A 619 -31.01 8.37 18.09
N ARG A 620 -32.19 7.79 18.31
CA ARG A 620 -33.29 8.46 19.02
C ARG A 620 -32.94 8.75 20.48
N ARG A 621 -32.29 7.84 21.18
CA ARG A 621 -31.86 8.02 22.59
C ARG A 621 -30.83 9.14 22.75
N ASN A 622 -29.91 9.28 21.78
CA ASN A 622 -28.82 10.26 21.82
C ASN A 622 -29.09 11.49 20.93
N ASN A 623 -30.33 11.67 20.48
CA ASN A 623 -30.70 12.76 19.55
C ASN A 623 -30.44 14.16 20.13
N VAL A 624 -30.52 14.33 21.45
CA VAL A 624 -30.20 15.60 22.11
C VAL A 624 -28.72 15.94 21.90
N PHE A 625 -27.84 15.00 22.25
CA PHE A 625 -26.40 15.12 22.03
C PHE A 625 -26.05 15.34 20.55
N PHE A 626 -26.62 14.54 19.63
CA PHE A 626 -26.35 14.69 18.20
C PHE A 626 -26.79 16.04 17.65
N LYS A 627 -27.93 16.58 18.10
CA LYS A 627 -28.35 17.94 17.76
C LYS A 627 -27.44 18.99 18.36
N GLU A 628 -26.99 18.78 19.60
CA GLU A 628 -26.11 19.71 20.31
C GLU A 628 -24.75 19.87 19.62
N ILE A 629 -24.17 18.76 19.17
CA ILE A 629 -22.91 18.78 18.40
C ILE A 629 -23.10 19.14 16.93
N GLY A 630 -24.34 19.20 16.44
CA GLY A 630 -24.65 19.56 15.05
C GLY A 630 -24.44 18.43 14.04
N LEU A 631 -24.43 17.17 14.49
CA LEU A 631 -24.30 16.00 13.60
C LEU A 631 -25.52 15.89 12.68
N ARG A 632 -25.28 15.84 11.37
CA ARG A 632 -26.30 15.64 10.32
C ARG A 632 -25.96 14.38 9.53
N GLY A 633 -26.99 13.67 9.06
CA GLY A 633 -26.84 12.42 8.31
C GLY A 633 -26.71 11.21 9.22
N ARG A 634 -27.79 10.44 9.34
CA ARG A 634 -27.77 9.08 9.91
C ARG A 634 -27.53 8.12 8.76
N ASP A 635 -26.65 7.14 8.94
CA ASP A 635 -26.54 6.03 7.98
C ASP A 635 -27.92 5.39 7.77
N SER A 636 -28.24 5.04 6.54
CA SER A 636 -29.35 4.14 6.22
C SER A 636 -28.95 2.69 6.50
N ALA A 637 -29.91 1.78 6.57
CA ALA A 637 -29.59 0.36 6.66
C ALA A 637 -28.74 -0.12 5.46
N SER A 638 -28.92 0.49 4.28
CA SER A 638 -28.23 0.15 3.03
C SER A 638 -26.78 0.60 2.94
N ASN A 639 -26.36 1.63 3.70
CA ASN A 639 -24.97 2.12 3.75
C ASN A 639 -24.31 1.92 5.14
N GLY A 640 -24.93 1.05 5.95
CA GLY A 640 -24.47 0.69 7.29
C GLY A 640 -23.62 -0.57 7.32
N VAL A 641 -24.14 -1.66 7.90
CA VAL A 641 -23.45 -2.97 8.04
C VAL A 641 -24.42 -4.16 7.88
N PHE A 642 -23.93 -5.34 7.47
CA PHE A 642 -24.70 -6.58 7.44
C PHE A 642 -24.40 -7.48 8.65
N LEU A 643 -25.46 -8.00 9.27
CA LEU A 643 -25.37 -8.93 10.40
C LEU A 643 -26.13 -10.24 10.11
N PRO A 644 -25.68 -11.38 10.69
CA PRO A 644 -26.41 -12.65 10.61
C PRO A 644 -27.81 -12.50 11.17
N ASN A 645 -28.81 -13.02 10.48
CA ASN A 645 -30.20 -12.89 10.90
C ASN A 645 -30.71 -14.07 11.75
N SER A 646 -29.89 -15.11 11.97
CA SER A 646 -30.18 -16.22 12.89
C SER A 646 -28.93 -16.69 13.66
N LYS A 647 -29.11 -17.24 14.88
CA LYS A 647 -27.99 -17.78 15.70
C LYS A 647 -27.23 -18.82 14.92
N GLU A 648 -27.96 -19.56 14.10
CA GLU A 648 -27.47 -20.62 13.25
C GLU A 648 -26.57 -20.07 12.14
N VAL A 649 -26.97 -18.98 11.46
CA VAL A 649 -26.11 -18.29 10.48
C VAL A 649 -24.90 -17.67 11.16
N SER A 650 -25.08 -17.09 12.35
CA SER A 650 -23.97 -16.56 13.14
C SER A 650 -22.95 -17.63 13.49
N SER A 651 -23.42 -18.77 13.99
CA SER A 651 -22.57 -19.90 14.39
C SER A 651 -21.89 -20.54 13.19
N LYS A 652 -22.59 -20.66 12.05
CA LYS A 652 -22.06 -21.17 10.76
C LYS A 652 -20.93 -20.31 10.21
N ASN A 653 -20.95 -19.00 10.49
CA ASN A 653 -19.95 -18.06 10.00
C ASN A 653 -18.97 -17.61 11.11
N SER A 654 -19.00 -18.23 12.29
CA SER A 654 -18.17 -17.86 13.46
C SER A 654 -18.32 -16.39 13.88
N LEU A 655 -19.52 -15.85 13.74
CA LEU A 655 -19.87 -14.49 14.09
C LEU A 655 -20.61 -14.46 15.43
N GLN A 656 -20.51 -13.35 16.13
CA GLN A 656 -21.32 -13.10 17.30
C GLN A 656 -22.75 -12.76 16.86
N TYR A 657 -23.74 -13.40 17.49
CA TYR A 657 -25.13 -13.26 17.08
C TYR A 657 -25.78 -12.07 17.77
N PHE A 658 -26.19 -11.08 16.98
CA PHE A 658 -26.76 -9.82 17.49
C PHE A 658 -28.25 -9.61 17.13
N HIS A 659 -28.95 -10.65 16.68
CA HIS A 659 -30.25 -10.49 16.01
C HIS A 659 -31.39 -11.33 16.63
N CYS A 660 -32.29 -10.81 17.48
CA CYS A 660 -33.47 -11.60 17.91
C CYS A 660 -34.80 -10.88 17.67
N GLY A 661 -34.99 -10.35 16.46
CA GLY A 661 -36.17 -9.53 16.12
C GLY A 661 -36.16 -8.13 16.79
N SER A 662 -35.20 -7.87 17.66
CA SER A 662 -34.74 -6.55 18.12
C SER A 662 -33.22 -6.62 18.33
N HIS A 663 -32.55 -5.46 18.37
CA HIS A 663 -31.09 -5.33 18.45
C HIS A 663 -30.57 -4.92 19.84
N PRO A 664 -30.99 -5.51 20.97
CA PRO A 664 -30.65 -4.99 22.30
C PRO A 664 -29.14 -4.97 22.54
N ASP A 665 -28.40 -6.02 22.19
CA ASP A 665 -26.96 -6.11 22.47
C ASP A 665 -26.12 -5.20 21.55
N TYR A 666 -26.49 -5.09 20.28
CA TYR A 666 -25.85 -4.15 19.35
C TYR A 666 -26.18 -2.70 19.71
N ASN A 667 -27.44 -2.42 20.06
CA ASN A 667 -27.84 -1.11 20.55
C ASN A 667 -27.05 -0.74 21.80
N VAL A 668 -26.92 -1.64 22.78
CA VAL A 668 -26.14 -1.42 24.01
C VAL A 668 -24.67 -1.14 23.70
N THR A 669 -24.08 -1.87 22.76
CA THR A 669 -22.67 -1.70 22.38
C THR A 669 -22.42 -0.34 21.73
N VAL A 670 -23.22 0.02 20.72
CA VAL A 670 -23.08 1.31 20.04
C VAL A 670 -23.43 2.46 20.98
N ASP A 671 -24.50 2.32 21.79
CA ASP A 671 -24.91 3.32 22.78
C ASP A 671 -23.81 3.59 23.82
N LYS A 672 -23.10 2.55 24.27
CA LYS A 672 -21.96 2.69 25.19
C LYS A 672 -20.83 3.53 24.58
N GLU A 673 -20.49 3.31 23.32
CA GLU A 673 -19.46 4.10 22.63
C GLU A 673 -19.91 5.55 22.39
N ILE A 674 -21.17 5.75 21.99
CA ILE A 674 -21.75 7.11 21.88
C ILE A 674 -21.72 7.83 23.24
N LYS A 675 -22.04 7.15 24.35
CA LYS A 675 -21.98 7.72 25.70
C LYS A 675 -20.57 8.09 26.14
N LYS A 676 -19.55 7.35 25.72
CA LYS A 676 -18.15 7.74 25.94
C LYS A 676 -17.81 9.01 25.18
N ILE A 677 -18.20 9.10 23.91
CA ILE A 677 -17.95 10.29 23.08
C ILE A 677 -18.69 11.51 23.66
N GLU A 678 -19.92 11.33 24.14
CA GLU A 678 -20.69 12.36 24.85
C GLU A 678 -20.01 12.79 26.15
N ALA A 679 -19.46 11.87 26.96
CA ALA A 679 -18.72 12.23 28.17
C ALA A 679 -17.43 13.02 27.85
N MET A 680 -16.72 12.65 26.78
CA MET A 680 -15.54 13.39 26.30
C MET A 680 -15.94 14.77 25.79
N TYR A 681 -17.07 14.88 25.09
CA TYR A 681 -17.64 16.15 24.66
C TYR A 681 -17.97 17.06 25.85
N GLU A 682 -18.64 16.54 26.89
CA GLU A 682 -18.97 17.35 28.08
C GLU A 682 -17.73 17.81 28.85
N PHE A 683 -16.68 16.99 28.91
CA PHE A 683 -15.39 17.42 29.44
C PHE A 683 -14.78 18.54 28.58
N GLU A 684 -14.72 18.36 27.27
CA GLU A 684 -14.13 19.33 26.34
C GLU A 684 -14.90 20.63 26.26
N LYS A 685 -16.23 20.58 26.25
CA LYS A 685 -17.11 21.76 26.21
C LYS A 685 -16.83 22.75 27.34
N ASN A 686 -16.30 22.28 28.48
CA ASN A 686 -15.94 23.09 29.63
C ASN A 686 -14.46 23.54 29.65
N ASN A 687 -13.61 22.95 28.80
CA ASN A 687 -12.16 23.17 28.82
C ASN A 687 -11.60 23.77 27.52
N ILE A 688 -12.34 23.69 26.41
CA ILE A 688 -11.97 24.24 25.10
C ILE A 688 -13.16 24.98 24.47
N LYS A 689 -12.92 25.62 23.32
CA LYS A 689 -14.00 26.36 22.61
C LYS A 689 -15.15 25.41 22.25
N PRO A 690 -16.42 25.78 22.49
CA PRO A 690 -17.57 24.92 22.24
C PRO A 690 -17.61 24.34 20.83
N ASP A 691 -17.27 25.13 19.80
CA ASP A 691 -17.28 24.66 18.41
C ASP A 691 -16.21 23.59 18.13
N ILE A 692 -15.07 23.63 18.83
CA ILE A 692 -14.00 22.63 18.71
C ILE A 692 -14.44 21.33 19.39
N ALA A 693 -15.02 21.41 20.58
CA ALA A 693 -15.57 20.24 21.27
C ALA A 693 -16.63 19.52 20.41
N LYS A 694 -17.49 20.28 19.73
CA LYS A 694 -18.50 19.73 18.81
C LYS A 694 -17.86 19.04 17.60
N ALA A 695 -16.85 19.65 16.98
CA ALA A 695 -16.13 19.06 15.85
C ALA A 695 -15.40 17.77 16.25
N ASN A 696 -14.73 17.74 17.40
CA ASN A 696 -14.10 16.54 17.95
C ASN A 696 -15.10 15.41 18.17
N ALA A 697 -16.28 15.73 18.74
CA ALA A 697 -17.35 14.76 18.93
C ALA A 697 -17.87 14.20 17.60
N ILE A 698 -18.07 15.04 16.58
CA ILE A 698 -18.48 14.60 15.24
C ILE A 698 -17.41 13.68 14.62
N ASN A 699 -16.13 14.07 14.67
CA ASN A 699 -15.04 13.26 14.13
C ASN A 699 -14.91 11.92 14.85
N ARG A 700 -15.08 11.87 16.17
CA ARG A 700 -15.12 10.61 16.92
C ARG A 700 -16.29 9.72 16.52
N ILE A 701 -17.47 10.30 16.24
CA ILE A 701 -18.62 9.55 15.74
C ILE A 701 -18.38 9.01 14.33
N ARG A 702 -17.79 9.82 13.44
CA ARG A 702 -17.42 9.37 12.08
C ARG A 702 -16.34 8.30 12.11
N ASN A 703 -15.34 8.45 12.97
CA ASN A 703 -14.31 7.44 13.21
C ASN A 703 -14.92 6.17 13.79
N LEU A 704 -15.88 6.27 14.71
CA LEU A 704 -16.63 5.12 15.22
C LEU A 704 -17.40 4.43 14.09
N GLN A 705 -18.08 5.20 13.22
CA GLN A 705 -18.80 4.63 12.08
C GLN A 705 -17.86 3.90 11.12
N ASN A 706 -16.70 4.49 10.83
CA ASN A 706 -15.66 3.90 9.99
C ASN A 706 -14.99 2.70 10.65
N ASP A 707 -14.75 2.73 11.96
CA ASP A 707 -14.22 1.62 12.75
C ASP A 707 -15.21 0.46 12.79
N PHE A 708 -16.52 0.71 12.90
CA PHE A 708 -17.52 -0.36 12.77
C PHE A 708 -17.55 -0.95 11.36
N ARG A 709 -17.45 -0.13 10.30
CA ARG A 709 -17.33 -0.62 8.92
C ARG A 709 -16.07 -1.47 8.74
N GLN A 710 -14.93 -0.98 9.24
CA GLN A 710 -13.63 -1.63 9.13
C GLN A 710 -13.51 -2.86 10.01
N LYS A 711 -14.01 -2.87 11.24
CA LYS A 711 -14.03 -4.06 12.09
C LYS A 711 -14.93 -5.11 11.48
N MET A 712 -16.14 -4.75 11.03
CA MET A 712 -16.96 -5.74 10.34
C MET A 712 -16.22 -6.27 9.08
N SER A 713 -15.60 -5.42 8.25
CA SER A 713 -14.81 -5.85 7.09
C SER A 713 -13.56 -6.69 7.42
N ALA A 714 -12.76 -6.28 8.42
CA ALA A 714 -11.54 -6.94 8.89
C ALA A 714 -11.82 -8.28 9.56
N TYR A 715 -12.95 -8.40 10.27
CA TYR A 715 -13.39 -9.68 10.85
C TYR A 715 -13.89 -10.66 9.77
N TYR A 716 -14.32 -10.17 8.60
CA TYR A 716 -14.64 -11.01 7.44
C TYR A 716 -13.42 -11.34 6.56
N THR A 717 -12.31 -10.61 6.69
CA THR A 717 -11.13 -10.73 5.81
C THR A 717 -9.83 -11.15 6.49
N GLY A 718 -9.77 -11.11 7.83
CA GLY A 718 -8.66 -11.62 8.63
C GLY A 718 -7.44 -10.69 8.79
N GLU A 719 -7.48 -9.40 8.43
CA GLU A 719 -6.31 -8.50 8.56
C GLU A 719 -6.64 -7.05 9.04
N PRO A 720 -5.70 -6.35 9.71
CA PRO A 720 -5.91 -5.01 10.32
C PRO A 720 -5.84 -3.81 9.35
N ALA A 721 -6.37 -2.66 9.80
CA ALA A 721 -6.53 -1.33 9.15
C ALA A 721 -5.18 -0.67 8.69
N SER A 722 -5.07 -0.17 7.44
CA SER A 722 -5.25 1.22 6.92
C SER A 722 -3.98 2.10 6.94
N ILE A 723 -3.59 2.58 5.75
CA ILE A 723 -2.38 3.35 5.39
C ILE A 723 -2.33 4.79 5.98
N ASN A 724 -3.45 5.33 6.46
CA ASN A 724 -3.52 6.75 6.81
C ASN A 724 -3.08 7.12 8.24
N ASN A 725 -2.48 6.20 8.99
CA ASN A 725 -2.04 6.47 10.37
C ASN A 725 -0.51 6.40 10.57
N PHE A 726 0.27 6.42 9.49
CA PHE A 726 1.73 6.50 9.58
C PHE A 726 2.22 7.86 9.09
N HIS A 727 1.97 8.89 9.91
CA HIS A 727 2.76 10.12 9.97
C HIS A 727 2.69 10.68 11.38
#